data_AF-A0A514BTR1-F1
#
_entry.id   AF-A0A514BTR1-F1
#
_cell.length_a   1.000
_cell.length_b   1.000
_cell.length_c   1.000
_cell.angle_alpha   90.00
_cell.angle_beta   90.00
_cell.angle_gamma   90.00
#
_symmetry.space_group_name_H-M   'P 1'
#
loop_
_entity.id
_entity.type
_entity.pdbx_description
1 polymer ?
#
loop_
_entity_poly.entity_id
_entity_poly.type
_entity_poly.pdbx_seq_one_letter_code
_entity_poly.pdbx_strand_id
1 'polypeptide(L)'
;MPRTSRRNTWLWLVAALTVAALAATFLIGRVPPLPSFEEFGPPKTEWGWSERVSLLAGDGVRGSDDGLATQARFADPWGVARADDGTVYVADAGDNNRIRRIRPDGNVDTLAGGGEGFADGSGAQAAFHTPSGLALDLAGNLYVADTGNHAIRKVTPAGVVTTLAGNGQPGFHDGAGAQAQFDGPMGVAVDASGRVHVADTYNDRIRVIEPDGRVWTLAGDGRPGHLDGPGMLARFDTPTDLAVSALGRVWVADTGNRAIRHVAPGGAVDTLLEDAPATPVGLARAHDGVLHVTTLWPSAVVQIDGRGRWHEITQRGEQRLSRPAGIDVDLEGGLHFSDAGAYRVHRLARGGNAAIEALPLPVATAVAGEGSAAPTVGPSPFNPLPDTGGRWPLRPQTGWHEVVGTLGEVRGNYSGESRNHLHGGFDIRGDVGQPVVAIADAKVGSPFAAWGMERLNEGLAVDTLQYIHMRVGRTPRGALIDPARFQLVDDDEGKPRRVRIRRGTRFAVGDELGTINRMAHVHLAVGTTGYETNAVTLGFVNYADTYPPRIDSVELLDAYDRSLPKQAGRVQVPADARDLRIVVEAWDQVDRNLPRRRLGLYALGYQWLDAGERPLPGHETPRMNIEFNRMPPNEAVKIAYAPGSGITVHGSTVTRFRYELTNTVRDGIATTGYWQPSELAPGDYVLRITARDWSGNEAIANRDLRVTITAPELEPGPASSTSG
;
A
#
# COMPACT_ATOMS: atom_id res chain seq x y z
N MET A 1 -35.06 -44.36 89.78
CA MET A 1 -35.77 -43.30 89.04
C MET A 1 -34.77 -42.46 88.25
N PRO A 2 -35.04 -42.11 86.99
CA PRO A 2 -34.02 -42.04 85.94
C PRO A 2 -33.51 -40.61 85.70
N ARG A 3 -32.18 -40.42 85.73
CA ARG A 3 -31.50 -39.19 85.27
C ARG A 3 -30.68 -39.39 83.98
N THR A 4 -30.72 -40.57 83.37
CA THR A 4 -29.91 -40.91 82.18
C THR A 4 -30.62 -40.75 80.84
N SER A 5 -31.96 -40.60 80.78
CA SER A 5 -32.65 -40.50 79.47
C SER A 5 -32.59 -39.11 78.85
N ARG A 6 -32.67 -38.01 79.63
CA ARG A 6 -32.72 -36.63 79.08
C ARG A 6 -31.44 -36.18 78.39
N ARG A 7 -30.28 -36.69 78.77
CA ARG A 7 -28.99 -36.26 78.21
C ARG A 7 -28.73 -36.87 76.82
N ASN A 8 -29.17 -38.10 76.60
CA ASN A 8 -29.10 -38.73 75.27
C ASN A 8 -30.12 -38.13 74.30
N THR A 9 -31.32 -37.76 74.75
CA THR A 9 -32.30 -37.08 73.89
C THR A 9 -31.79 -35.72 73.41
N TRP A 10 -31.14 -34.95 74.28
CA TRP A 10 -30.55 -33.66 73.91
C TRP A 10 -29.39 -33.80 72.91
N LEU A 11 -28.54 -34.80 73.08
CA LEU A 11 -27.45 -35.10 72.13
C LEU A 11 -27.98 -35.48 70.75
N TRP A 12 -29.01 -36.32 70.66
CA TRP A 12 -29.63 -36.67 69.39
C TRP A 12 -30.38 -35.52 68.74
N LEU A 13 -30.98 -34.62 69.53
CA LEU A 13 -31.69 -33.45 69.03
C LEU A 13 -30.71 -32.38 68.50
N VAL A 14 -29.58 -32.18 69.18
CA VAL A 14 -28.50 -31.32 68.68
C VAL A 14 -27.86 -31.92 67.43
N ALA A 15 -27.60 -33.22 67.39
CA ALA A 15 -27.08 -33.88 66.19
C ALA A 15 -28.04 -33.76 65.01
N ALA A 16 -29.34 -34.01 65.22
CA ALA A 16 -30.35 -33.89 64.18
C ALA A 16 -30.51 -32.44 63.67
N LEU A 17 -30.51 -31.44 64.58
CA LEU A 17 -30.56 -30.03 64.20
C LEU A 17 -29.28 -29.59 63.47
N THR A 18 -28.12 -30.12 63.84
CA THR A 18 -26.85 -29.81 63.17
C THR A 18 -26.82 -30.42 61.77
N VAL A 19 -27.28 -31.67 61.61
CA VAL A 19 -27.40 -32.33 60.30
C VAL A 19 -28.46 -31.61 59.44
N ALA A 20 -29.58 -31.18 60.02
CA ALA A 20 -30.60 -30.42 59.30
C ALA A 20 -30.11 -29.03 58.90
N ALA A 21 -29.33 -28.35 59.75
CA ALA A 21 -28.70 -27.06 59.42
C ALA A 21 -27.63 -27.21 58.32
N LEU A 22 -26.83 -28.28 58.35
CA LEU A 22 -25.88 -28.62 57.28
C LEU A 22 -26.61 -28.98 55.98
N ALA A 23 -27.67 -29.78 56.03
CA ALA A 23 -28.49 -30.09 54.85
C ALA A 23 -29.16 -28.84 54.28
N ALA A 24 -29.62 -27.91 55.14
CA ALA A 24 -30.17 -26.62 54.72
C ALA A 24 -29.11 -25.73 54.03
N THR A 25 -27.84 -25.78 54.45
CA THR A 25 -26.76 -25.07 53.73
C THR A 25 -26.49 -25.63 52.34
N PHE A 26 -26.74 -26.94 52.09
CA PHE A 26 -26.62 -27.54 50.76
C PHE A 26 -27.89 -27.42 49.90
N LEU A 27 -29.07 -27.24 50.50
CA LEU A 27 -30.36 -27.18 49.79
C LEU A 27 -30.87 -25.74 49.55
N ILE A 28 -30.45 -24.75 50.35
CA ILE A 28 -31.00 -23.38 50.32
C ILE A 28 -29.97 -22.36 49.79
N GLY A 29 -28.70 -22.73 49.66
CA GLY A 29 -27.66 -21.89 49.06
C GLY A 29 -27.48 -22.14 47.57
N ARG A 30 -28.42 -21.69 46.71
CA ARG A 30 -28.02 -21.36 45.33
C ARG A 30 -27.17 -20.10 45.43
N VAL A 31 -25.87 -20.26 45.69
CA VAL A 31 -24.89 -19.24 45.35
C VAL A 31 -25.07 -19.05 43.84
N PRO A 32 -25.53 -17.88 43.35
CA PRO A 32 -25.48 -17.64 41.91
C PRO A 32 -24.05 -17.93 41.47
N PRO A 33 -23.82 -18.63 40.33
CA PRO A 33 -22.46 -18.85 39.88
C PRO A 33 -21.76 -17.49 39.92
N LEU A 34 -20.60 -17.44 40.59
CA LEU A 34 -19.75 -16.29 40.44
C LEU A 34 -19.63 -16.07 38.92
N PRO A 35 -19.89 -14.87 38.41
CA PRO A 35 -19.66 -14.59 37.01
C PRO A 35 -18.29 -15.16 36.64
N SER A 36 -18.24 -15.98 35.59
CA SER A 36 -16.98 -16.57 35.16
C SER A 36 -16.00 -15.41 34.91
N PHE A 37 -14.71 -15.62 35.15
CA PHE A 37 -13.69 -14.61 34.85
C PHE A 37 -13.74 -14.11 33.39
N GLU A 38 -14.45 -14.81 32.49
CA GLU A 38 -14.75 -14.35 31.13
C GLU A 38 -15.66 -13.10 31.08
N GLU A 39 -16.45 -12.78 32.12
CA GLU A 39 -17.35 -11.60 32.12
C GLU A 39 -16.63 -10.27 32.42
N PHE A 40 -15.38 -10.28 32.91
CA PHE A 40 -14.62 -9.06 33.27
C PHE A 40 -13.37 -8.83 32.41
N GLY A 41 -13.14 -9.65 31.38
CA GLY A 41 -12.05 -9.46 30.43
C GLY A 41 -12.46 -8.58 29.24
N PRO A 42 -11.49 -8.04 28.48
CA PRO A 42 -11.82 -7.39 27.21
C PRO A 42 -12.55 -8.39 26.29
N PRO A 43 -13.51 -7.92 25.47
CA PRO A 43 -14.29 -8.80 24.61
C PRO A 43 -13.36 -9.61 23.68
N LYS A 44 -13.75 -10.84 23.33
CA LYS A 44 -12.96 -11.65 22.37
C LYS A 44 -12.83 -10.91 21.04
N THR A 45 -11.65 -10.99 20.44
CA THR A 45 -11.39 -10.43 19.12
C THR A 45 -12.29 -11.15 18.12
N GLU A 46 -13.22 -10.42 17.53
CA GLU A 46 -14.11 -11.00 16.54
C GLU A 46 -13.36 -11.24 15.22
N TRP A 47 -13.66 -12.38 14.60
CA TRP A 47 -12.99 -12.87 13.41
C TRP A 47 -13.66 -12.37 12.13
N GLY A 48 -12.88 -11.85 11.19
CA GLY A 48 -13.30 -11.63 9.81
C GLY A 48 -14.28 -10.47 9.61
N TRP A 49 -14.11 -9.37 10.35
CA TRP A 49 -14.82 -8.14 10.04
C TRP A 49 -14.16 -7.35 8.95
N SER A 50 -14.93 -6.44 8.35
CA SER A 50 -14.40 -5.40 7.50
C SER A 50 -15.13 -4.08 7.81
N GLU A 51 -14.38 -3.00 7.98
CA GLU A 51 -14.89 -1.66 8.26
C GLU A 51 -14.18 -0.61 7.42
N ARG A 52 -14.73 0.61 7.36
CA ARG A 52 -14.10 1.70 6.61
C ARG A 52 -12.86 2.20 7.35
N VAL A 53 -11.72 2.25 6.65
CA VAL A 53 -10.50 2.87 7.17
C VAL A 53 -10.74 4.38 7.37
N SER A 54 -10.50 4.86 8.60
CA SER A 54 -10.63 6.27 8.97
C SER A 54 -9.25 6.94 9.09
N LEU A 55 -9.20 8.22 8.78
CA LEU A 55 -7.98 9.01 8.95
C LEU A 55 -7.76 9.33 10.42
N LEU A 56 -6.60 8.97 10.96
CA LEU A 56 -6.16 9.43 12.28
C LEU A 56 -5.35 10.73 12.15
N ALA A 57 -4.37 10.77 11.23
CA ALA A 57 -3.58 11.96 10.92
C ALA A 57 -2.90 11.86 9.54
N GLY A 58 -2.52 13.00 8.96
CA GLY A 58 -1.83 13.09 7.66
C GLY A 58 -2.74 13.63 6.56
N ASP A 59 -2.36 14.76 5.95
CA ASP A 59 -3.06 15.31 4.78
C ASP A 59 -2.79 14.51 3.48
N GLY A 60 -1.87 13.55 3.53
CA GLY A 60 -1.44 12.72 2.41
C GLY A 60 -0.36 13.34 1.53
N VAL A 61 0.18 14.49 1.92
CA VAL A 61 1.34 15.14 1.29
C VAL A 61 2.58 14.86 2.14
N ARG A 62 3.67 14.46 1.48
CA ARG A 62 4.97 14.26 2.10
C ARG A 62 5.44 15.58 2.74
N GLY A 63 5.84 15.53 4.00
CA GLY A 63 6.32 16.73 4.71
C GLY A 63 6.52 16.47 6.19
N SER A 64 6.75 17.53 6.98
CA SER A 64 7.09 17.40 8.40
C SER A 64 6.28 18.31 9.32
N ASP A 65 5.20 18.90 8.78
CA ASP A 65 4.39 19.90 9.46
C ASP A 65 3.70 19.28 10.69
N ASP A 66 3.85 19.96 11.84
CA ASP A 66 3.08 19.72 13.07
C ASP A 66 1.74 20.49 13.00
N GLY A 67 0.82 20.20 13.92
CA GLY A 67 -0.48 20.89 14.03
C GLY A 67 -1.66 19.93 14.05
N LEU A 68 -2.83 20.37 13.58
CA LEU A 68 -4.02 19.52 13.55
C LEU A 68 -3.79 18.26 12.69
N ALA A 69 -4.36 17.14 13.11
CA ALA A 69 -4.18 15.84 12.46
C ALA A 69 -4.50 15.84 10.95
N THR A 70 -5.46 16.65 10.50
CA THR A 70 -5.84 16.79 9.09
C THR A 70 -4.88 17.68 8.27
N GLN A 71 -3.94 18.35 8.92
CA GLN A 71 -2.96 19.27 8.32
C GLN A 71 -1.51 18.82 8.55
N ALA A 72 -1.28 17.99 9.57
CA ALA A 72 0.02 17.42 9.86
C ALA A 72 0.54 16.61 8.67
N ARG A 73 1.85 16.61 8.48
CA ARG A 73 2.52 15.89 7.39
C ARG A 73 3.57 14.94 7.92
N PHE A 74 3.69 13.82 7.23
CA PHE A 74 4.69 12.78 7.50
C PHE A 74 5.52 12.54 6.23
N ALA A 75 6.74 12.01 6.38
CA ALA A 75 7.58 11.66 5.25
C ALA A 75 7.60 10.15 4.99
N ASP A 76 7.62 9.33 6.04
CA ASP A 76 7.59 7.87 5.96
C ASP A 76 7.17 7.31 7.33
N PRO A 77 5.88 7.46 7.71
CA PRO A 77 5.40 6.97 8.99
C PRO A 77 5.50 5.44 9.01
N TRP A 78 6.34 4.89 9.90
CA TRP A 78 6.63 3.47 10.01
C TRP A 78 6.00 2.87 11.27
N GLY A 79 6.74 2.77 12.38
CA GLY A 79 6.25 2.16 13.61
C GLY A 79 5.14 3.01 14.25
N VAL A 80 4.16 2.32 14.83
CA VAL A 80 3.05 2.93 15.58
C VAL A 80 2.98 2.27 16.94
N ALA A 81 2.85 3.05 18.02
CA ALA A 81 2.62 2.53 19.37
C ALA A 81 1.64 3.44 20.11
N ARG A 82 0.60 2.89 20.74
CA ARG A 82 -0.39 3.66 21.48
C ARG A 82 -0.13 3.57 22.98
N ALA A 83 -0.16 4.70 23.67
CA ALA A 83 -0.15 4.75 25.13
C ALA A 83 -1.57 4.66 25.70
N ASP A 84 -1.64 4.31 26.99
CA ASP A 84 -2.91 4.17 27.73
C ASP A 84 -3.72 5.48 27.80
N ASP A 85 -3.05 6.63 27.68
CA ASP A 85 -3.71 7.95 27.62
C ASP A 85 -4.33 8.26 26.25
N GLY A 86 -4.20 7.36 25.27
CA GLY A 86 -4.69 7.51 23.91
C GLY A 86 -3.70 8.19 22.95
N THR A 87 -2.54 8.64 23.41
CA THR A 87 -1.50 9.19 22.55
C THR A 87 -0.95 8.10 21.63
N VAL A 88 -0.89 8.38 20.33
CA VAL A 88 -0.28 7.49 19.33
C VAL A 88 1.09 8.04 18.92
N TYR A 89 2.14 7.28 19.20
CA TYR A 89 3.50 7.57 18.76
C TYR A 89 3.74 7.01 17.37
N VAL A 90 4.45 7.78 16.54
CA VAL A 90 4.78 7.41 15.16
C VAL A 90 6.26 7.63 14.92
N ALA A 91 6.95 6.60 14.43
CA ALA A 91 8.30 6.77 13.90
C ALA A 91 8.20 7.32 12.49
N ASP A 92 8.47 8.61 12.32
CA ASP A 92 8.40 9.30 11.05
C ASP A 92 9.79 9.36 10.42
N ALA A 93 10.04 8.39 9.54
CA ALA A 93 11.34 8.13 8.96
C ALA A 93 11.58 9.03 7.73
N GLY A 94 12.06 8.44 6.62
CA GLY A 94 12.35 9.19 5.40
C GLY A 94 13.37 10.30 5.66
N ASP A 95 13.02 11.52 5.24
CA ASP A 95 13.82 12.72 5.53
C ASP A 95 13.47 13.38 6.88
N ASN A 96 12.37 12.98 7.53
CA ASN A 96 11.94 13.59 8.79
C ASN A 96 12.76 13.11 9.99
N ASN A 97 13.14 11.83 10.02
CA ASN A 97 13.99 11.19 11.03
C ASN A 97 13.64 11.56 12.48
N ARG A 98 12.37 11.38 12.87
CA ARG A 98 11.86 11.85 14.16
C ARG A 98 10.75 10.96 14.73
N ILE A 99 10.48 11.12 16.02
CA ILE A 99 9.34 10.50 16.70
C ILE A 99 8.24 11.56 16.86
N ARG A 100 7.06 11.28 16.32
CA ARG A 100 5.87 12.15 16.38
C ARG A 100 4.87 11.61 17.41
N ARG A 101 4.05 12.51 17.95
CA ARG A 101 2.89 12.19 18.81
C ARG A 101 1.64 12.70 18.14
N ILE A 102 0.62 11.86 18.08
CA ILE A 102 -0.76 12.23 17.79
C ILE A 102 -1.50 12.17 19.12
N ARG A 103 -1.92 13.32 19.63
CA ARG A 103 -2.60 13.43 20.92
C ARG A 103 -4.09 13.08 20.82
N PRO A 104 -4.73 12.72 21.96
CA PRO A 104 -6.19 12.52 22.05
C PRO A 104 -7.06 13.76 21.78
N ASP A 105 -6.48 14.92 21.48
CA ASP A 105 -7.19 16.12 21.02
C ASP A 105 -7.08 16.32 19.49
N GLY A 106 -6.36 15.46 18.77
CA GLY A 106 -6.12 15.59 17.33
C GLY A 106 -4.91 16.44 16.97
N ASN A 107 -4.13 16.93 17.93
CA ASN A 107 -2.90 17.64 17.62
C ASN A 107 -1.72 16.68 17.41
N VAL A 108 -0.89 16.98 16.41
CA VAL A 108 0.35 16.29 16.08
C VAL A 108 1.54 17.18 16.40
N ASP A 109 2.53 16.65 17.10
CA ASP A 109 3.79 17.33 17.38
C ASP A 109 5.00 16.39 17.39
N THR A 110 6.20 16.95 17.27
CA THR A 110 7.45 16.21 17.39
C THR A 110 7.86 16.03 18.85
N LEU A 111 8.06 14.78 19.29
CA LEU A 111 8.60 14.44 20.62
C LEU A 111 10.13 14.59 20.66
N ALA A 112 10.83 14.00 19.67
CA ALA A 112 12.28 13.97 19.59
C ALA A 112 12.77 13.73 18.16
N GLY A 113 14.00 14.13 17.87
CA GLY A 113 14.64 14.00 16.55
C GLY A 113 14.68 15.33 15.80
N GLY A 114 15.83 15.99 15.79
CA GLY A 114 16.07 17.24 15.05
C GLY A 114 16.51 17.04 13.59
N GLY A 115 16.87 15.81 13.21
CA GLY A 115 17.34 15.48 11.88
C GLY A 115 18.03 14.12 11.82
N GLU A 116 18.61 13.84 10.66
CA GLU A 116 19.38 12.61 10.44
C GLU A 116 20.70 12.60 11.24
N GLY A 117 20.95 11.55 12.01
CA GLY A 117 22.19 11.38 12.79
C GLY A 117 22.02 10.44 13.98
N PHE A 118 23.03 10.32 14.85
CA PHE A 118 23.08 9.35 15.96
C PHE A 118 23.23 10.00 17.36
N ALA A 119 22.91 11.28 17.50
CA ALA A 119 23.08 12.00 18.77
C ALA A 119 22.01 11.59 19.80
N ASP A 120 22.44 11.36 21.04
CA ASP A 120 21.58 11.38 22.23
C ASP A 120 21.26 12.83 22.63
N GLY A 121 20.19 13.04 23.39
CA GLY A 121 19.79 14.38 23.83
C GLY A 121 18.30 14.54 24.07
N SER A 122 17.87 15.76 24.37
CA SER A 122 16.45 16.07 24.60
C SER A 122 15.80 16.69 23.37
N GLY A 123 14.63 16.19 22.97
CA GLY A 123 13.84 16.75 21.88
C GLY A 123 14.62 16.85 20.57
N ALA A 124 14.75 18.06 20.04
CA ALA A 124 15.46 18.33 18.78
C ALA A 124 17.00 18.17 18.87
N GLN A 125 17.58 18.03 20.07
CA GLN A 125 19.02 17.76 20.22
C GLN A 125 19.38 16.31 19.89
N ALA A 126 18.43 15.40 20.05
CA ALA A 126 18.59 14.02 19.63
C ALA A 126 18.47 13.91 18.10
N ALA A 127 19.15 12.91 17.53
CA ALA A 127 19.05 12.58 16.11
C ALA A 127 18.80 11.09 15.92
N PHE A 128 18.08 10.76 14.86
CA PHE A 128 17.78 9.39 14.42
C PHE A 128 18.19 9.21 12.96
N HIS A 129 18.30 7.99 12.49
CA HIS A 129 18.47 7.69 11.06
C HIS A 129 17.54 6.56 10.67
N THR A 130 16.40 6.92 10.05
CA THR A 130 15.35 5.98 9.66
C THR A 130 14.83 5.17 10.86
N PRO A 131 14.27 5.84 11.89
CA PRO A 131 13.60 5.13 12.98
C PRO A 131 12.44 4.29 12.42
N SER A 132 12.29 3.05 12.87
CA SER A 132 11.28 2.11 12.40
C SER A 132 10.36 1.67 13.53
N GLY A 133 10.55 0.48 14.10
CA GLY A 133 9.66 -0.09 15.10
C GLY A 133 9.66 0.70 16.39
N LEU A 134 8.50 0.69 17.04
CA LEU A 134 8.23 1.36 18.29
C LEU A 134 7.61 0.38 19.28
N ALA A 135 8.03 0.45 20.55
CA ALA A 135 7.37 -0.28 21.62
C ALA A 135 7.40 0.52 22.92
N LEU A 136 6.31 0.47 23.68
CA LEU A 136 6.22 1.09 24.99
C LEU A 136 6.51 0.08 26.10
N ASP A 137 7.20 0.53 27.16
CA ASP A 137 7.16 -0.17 28.44
C ASP A 137 6.02 0.33 29.33
N LEU A 138 5.78 -0.36 30.44
CA LEU A 138 4.74 -0.02 31.42
C LEU A 138 4.95 1.34 32.11
N ALA A 139 6.13 1.94 31.99
CA ALA A 139 6.43 3.28 32.50
C ALA A 139 6.24 4.38 31.43
N GLY A 140 5.81 4.00 30.22
CA GLY A 140 5.61 4.91 29.09
C GLY A 140 6.90 5.31 28.38
N ASN A 141 8.03 4.65 28.63
CA ASN A 141 9.22 4.87 27.80
C ASN A 141 9.05 4.17 26.46
N LEU A 142 9.45 4.85 25.40
CA LEU A 142 9.42 4.35 24.04
C LEU A 142 10.79 3.76 23.66
N TYR A 143 10.80 2.54 23.16
CA TYR A 143 11.97 1.90 22.57
C TYR A 143 11.84 2.02 21.05
N VAL A 144 12.93 2.45 20.42
CA VAL A 144 12.99 2.78 19.01
C VAL A 144 14.05 1.92 18.34
N ALA A 145 13.65 1.15 17.33
CA ALA A 145 14.58 0.58 16.38
C ALA A 145 15.08 1.70 15.45
N ASP A 146 16.28 2.21 15.70
CA ASP A 146 16.89 3.29 14.93
C ASP A 146 17.68 2.70 13.76
N THR A 147 16.93 2.21 12.77
CA THR A 147 17.37 1.24 11.77
C THR A 147 18.71 1.58 11.14
N GLY A 148 18.85 2.77 10.53
CA GLY A 148 20.07 3.11 9.83
C GLY A 148 21.19 3.64 10.72
N ASN A 149 20.94 3.80 12.02
CA ASN A 149 22.01 3.92 13.02
C ASN A 149 22.40 2.56 13.63
N HIS A 150 21.77 1.45 13.22
CA HIS A 150 22.13 0.11 13.69
C HIS A 150 22.06 -0.01 15.23
N ALA A 151 21.07 0.64 15.85
CA ALA A 151 20.98 0.77 17.29
C ALA A 151 19.53 0.76 17.80
N ILE A 152 19.37 0.45 19.09
CA ILE A 152 18.12 0.58 19.82
C ILE A 152 18.22 1.78 20.76
N ARG A 153 17.27 2.70 20.63
CA ARG A 153 17.20 3.94 21.42
C ARG A 153 16.06 3.85 22.42
N LYS A 154 16.21 4.52 23.55
CA LYS A 154 15.15 4.70 24.57
C LYS A 154 14.78 6.18 24.63
N VAL A 155 13.49 6.47 24.57
CA VAL A 155 12.92 7.82 24.65
C VAL A 155 11.99 7.88 25.84
N THR A 156 12.23 8.81 26.75
CA THR A 156 11.33 9.05 27.88
C THR A 156 10.08 9.83 27.43
N PRO A 157 8.98 9.84 28.20
CA PRO A 157 7.81 10.69 27.90
C PRO A 157 8.13 12.19 27.74
N ALA A 158 9.23 12.64 28.36
CA ALA A 158 9.74 14.02 28.25
C ALA A 158 10.57 14.28 26.99
N GLY A 159 10.80 13.27 26.14
CA GLY A 159 11.56 13.40 24.89
C GLY A 159 13.08 13.31 25.05
N VAL A 160 13.58 12.83 26.20
CA VAL A 160 15.00 12.54 26.39
C VAL A 160 15.33 11.21 25.72
N VAL A 161 16.28 11.23 24.77
CA VAL A 161 16.76 10.09 24.00
C VAL A 161 18.12 9.65 24.51
N THR A 162 18.26 8.35 24.77
CA THR A 162 19.53 7.68 25.11
C THR A 162 19.71 6.42 24.26
N THR A 163 20.95 6.05 23.97
CA THR A 163 21.26 4.78 23.32
C THR A 163 21.20 3.63 24.33
N LEU A 164 20.32 2.66 24.12
CA LEU A 164 20.20 1.47 24.97
C LEU A 164 21.22 0.40 24.58
N ALA A 165 21.33 0.12 23.28
CA ALA A 165 22.30 -0.83 22.73
C ALA A 165 22.61 -0.53 21.26
N GLY A 166 23.78 -0.98 20.80
CA GLY A 166 24.29 -0.71 19.45
C GLY A 166 25.32 0.41 19.44
N ASN A 167 26.38 0.24 18.64
CA ASN A 167 27.51 1.17 18.57
C ASN A 167 27.48 2.12 17.36
N GLY A 168 26.38 2.17 16.60
CA GLY A 168 26.26 3.02 15.42
C GLY A 168 26.78 2.40 14.13
N GLN A 169 27.37 1.18 14.17
CA GLN A 169 27.97 0.54 13.00
C GLN A 169 27.25 -0.77 12.64
N PRO A 170 27.00 -1.05 11.35
CA PRO A 170 26.43 -2.31 10.92
C PRO A 170 27.36 -3.47 11.30
N GLY A 171 26.79 -4.51 11.91
CA GLY A 171 27.52 -5.73 12.23
C GLY A 171 26.73 -6.66 13.14
N PHE A 172 27.38 -7.70 13.63
CA PHE A 172 26.78 -8.68 14.54
C PHE A 172 27.71 -8.93 15.72
N HIS A 173 27.28 -8.53 16.92
CA HIS A 173 27.99 -8.80 18.16
C HIS A 173 27.02 -8.84 19.35
N ASP A 174 27.08 -9.91 20.14
CA ASP A 174 26.39 -10.06 21.45
C ASP A 174 27.28 -9.49 22.57
N GLY A 175 26.70 -9.12 23.73
CA GLY A 175 27.47 -8.62 24.86
C GLY A 175 26.82 -7.43 25.56
N ALA A 176 27.60 -6.58 26.23
CA ALA A 176 27.07 -5.36 26.84
C ALA A 176 26.48 -4.43 25.77
N GLY A 177 25.40 -3.71 26.07
CA GLY A 177 24.65 -2.90 25.09
C GLY A 177 25.51 -1.95 24.25
N ALA A 178 26.46 -1.25 24.88
CA ALA A 178 27.38 -0.33 24.19
C ALA A 178 28.39 -1.02 23.25
N GLN A 179 28.59 -2.33 23.39
CA GLN A 179 29.47 -3.16 22.57
C GLN A 179 28.71 -4.04 21.56
N ALA A 180 27.39 -4.18 21.73
CA ALA A 180 26.58 -4.95 20.81
C ALA A 180 26.55 -4.28 19.44
N GLN A 181 26.42 -5.09 18.40
CA GLN A 181 26.25 -4.63 17.03
C GLN A 181 25.01 -5.29 16.43
N PHE A 182 24.25 -4.46 15.70
CA PHE A 182 23.08 -4.83 14.93
C PHE A 182 23.31 -4.47 13.46
N ASP A 183 22.50 -5.02 12.57
CA ASP A 183 22.46 -4.62 11.17
C ASP A 183 21.02 -4.28 10.77
N GLY A 184 20.69 -2.99 10.91
CA GLY A 184 19.38 -2.45 10.55
C GLY A 184 18.24 -3.09 11.33
N PRO A 185 18.22 -2.99 12.67
CA PRO A 185 17.10 -3.51 13.44
C PRO A 185 15.83 -2.73 13.09
N MET A 186 14.73 -3.42 12.81
CA MET A 186 13.46 -2.77 12.42
C MET A 186 12.33 -2.97 13.42
N GLY A 187 12.19 -4.17 13.97
CA GLY A 187 11.12 -4.53 14.90
C GLY A 187 11.60 -4.49 16.34
N VAL A 188 10.77 -3.96 17.25
CA VAL A 188 11.02 -3.99 18.69
C VAL A 188 9.73 -4.28 19.45
N ALA A 189 9.82 -5.06 20.53
CA ALA A 189 8.74 -5.19 21.51
C ALA A 189 9.29 -5.37 22.92
N VAL A 190 8.53 -4.96 23.92
CA VAL A 190 8.91 -5.07 25.32
C VAL A 190 8.00 -6.07 26.00
N ASP A 191 8.58 -7.04 26.72
CA ASP A 191 7.80 -7.99 27.52
C ASP A 191 7.54 -7.48 28.94
N ALA A 192 6.68 -8.17 29.69
CA ALA A 192 6.29 -7.78 31.04
C ALA A 192 7.46 -7.78 32.06
N SER A 193 8.60 -8.38 31.72
CA SER A 193 9.82 -8.35 32.55
C SER A 193 10.75 -7.17 32.21
N GLY A 194 10.40 -6.37 31.21
CA GLY A 194 11.20 -5.25 30.73
C GLY A 194 12.31 -5.65 29.75
N ARG A 195 12.31 -6.88 29.23
CA ARG A 195 13.22 -7.27 28.15
C ARG A 195 12.75 -6.70 26.83
N VAL A 196 13.69 -6.19 26.04
CA VAL A 196 13.42 -5.68 24.69
C VAL A 196 13.81 -6.75 23.69
N HIS A 197 12.84 -7.23 22.92
CA HIS A 197 13.03 -8.15 21.81
C HIS A 197 13.23 -7.34 20.53
N VAL A 198 14.17 -7.75 19.69
CA VAL A 198 14.61 -6.99 18.52
C VAL A 198 14.65 -7.90 17.29
N ALA A 199 14.01 -7.48 16.20
CA ALA A 199 14.22 -8.05 14.88
C ALA A 199 15.45 -7.37 14.29
N ASP A 200 16.58 -8.06 14.33
CA ASP A 200 17.86 -7.61 13.76
C ASP A 200 17.87 -7.94 12.27
N THR A 201 17.14 -7.13 11.51
CA THR A 201 16.54 -7.50 10.21
C THR A 201 17.55 -7.94 9.16
N TYR A 202 18.69 -7.25 9.01
CA TYR A 202 19.68 -7.62 8.00
C TYR A 202 20.76 -8.58 8.52
N ASN A 203 20.73 -8.90 9.82
CA ASN A 203 21.42 -10.05 10.40
C ASN A 203 20.54 -11.31 10.44
N ASP A 204 19.28 -11.25 10.01
CA ASP A 204 18.35 -12.39 9.96
C ASP A 204 18.20 -13.12 11.32
N ARG A 205 18.10 -12.35 12.40
CA ARG A 205 18.05 -12.84 13.79
C ARG A 205 16.99 -12.15 14.64
N ILE A 206 16.55 -12.86 15.69
CA ILE A 206 15.82 -12.29 16.82
C ILE A 206 16.77 -12.17 18.02
N ARG A 207 16.93 -10.96 18.53
CA ARG A 207 17.86 -10.61 19.62
C ARG A 207 17.08 -10.12 20.83
N VAL A 208 17.67 -10.22 22.01
CA VAL A 208 17.07 -9.77 23.27
C VAL A 208 18.05 -8.86 23.99
N ILE A 209 17.54 -7.72 24.47
CA ILE A 209 18.23 -6.81 25.39
C ILE A 209 17.59 -6.99 26.76
N GLU A 210 18.41 -7.41 27.72
CA GLU A 210 18.01 -7.53 29.11
C GLU A 210 17.86 -6.16 29.80
N PRO A 211 17.13 -6.06 30.93
CA PRO A 211 17.02 -4.80 31.67
C PRO A 211 18.35 -4.23 32.15
N ASP A 212 19.38 -5.07 32.30
CA ASP A 212 20.76 -4.66 32.63
C ASP A 212 21.57 -4.18 31.40
N GLY A 213 20.96 -4.19 30.21
CA GLY A 213 21.57 -3.78 28.95
C GLY A 213 22.36 -4.87 28.23
N ARG A 214 22.41 -6.11 28.73
CA ARG A 214 23.07 -7.23 28.02
C ARG A 214 22.25 -7.67 26.81
N VAL A 215 22.91 -7.78 25.66
CA VAL A 215 22.35 -8.25 24.39
C VAL A 215 22.77 -9.70 24.13
N TRP A 216 21.83 -10.53 23.72
CA TRP A 216 22.08 -11.90 23.29
C TRP A 216 21.14 -12.36 22.17
N THR A 217 21.52 -13.40 21.42
CA THR A 217 20.72 -13.96 20.33
C THR A 217 19.72 -15.01 20.82
N LEU A 218 18.42 -14.77 20.61
CA LEU A 218 17.35 -15.72 20.95
C LEU A 218 17.18 -16.80 19.87
N ALA A 219 17.16 -16.39 18.60
CA ALA A 219 16.96 -17.29 17.48
C ALA A 219 17.55 -16.74 16.16
N GLY A 220 17.77 -17.64 15.20
CA GLY A 220 18.35 -17.33 13.88
C GLY A 220 19.82 -17.72 13.81
N ASP A 221 20.27 -18.25 12.66
CA ASP A 221 21.67 -18.61 12.38
C ASP A 221 22.45 -17.51 11.61
N GLY A 222 21.74 -16.47 11.17
CA GLY A 222 22.26 -15.31 10.43
C GLY A 222 22.34 -15.48 8.93
N ARG A 223 21.80 -16.58 8.39
CA ARG A 223 21.64 -16.81 6.96
C ARG A 223 20.17 -16.62 6.58
N PRO A 224 19.87 -15.78 5.58
CA PRO A 224 18.52 -15.68 5.03
C PRO A 224 17.99 -17.06 4.63
N GLY A 225 16.85 -17.48 5.18
CA GLY A 225 16.23 -18.77 4.82
C GLY A 225 15.01 -19.08 5.67
N HIS A 226 14.34 -20.18 5.36
CA HIS A 226 13.10 -20.61 6.02
C HIS A 226 13.31 -21.98 6.67
N LEU A 227 13.86 -21.98 7.89
CA LEU A 227 14.12 -23.21 8.64
C LEU A 227 13.57 -23.09 10.06
N ASP A 228 12.69 -23.99 10.44
CA ASP A 228 12.23 -24.19 11.82
C ASP A 228 13.26 -25.00 12.62
N GLY A 229 13.20 -24.90 13.95
CA GLY A 229 14.10 -25.65 14.83
C GLY A 229 14.53 -24.88 16.07
N PRO A 230 15.47 -25.45 16.85
CA PRO A 230 15.90 -24.84 18.11
C PRO A 230 16.76 -23.59 17.89
N GLY A 231 16.35 -22.45 18.43
CA GLY A 231 17.19 -21.27 18.66
C GLY A 231 18.01 -20.85 17.44
N MET A 232 19.33 -20.96 17.58
CA MET A 232 20.32 -20.57 16.58
C MET A 232 20.41 -21.48 15.35
N LEU A 233 19.65 -22.59 15.30
CA LEU A 233 19.57 -23.42 14.09
C LEU A 233 18.42 -23.01 13.16
N ALA A 234 17.45 -22.22 13.67
CA ALA A 234 16.39 -21.69 12.84
C ALA A 234 16.92 -20.61 11.89
N ARG A 235 16.19 -20.38 10.80
CA ARG A 235 16.48 -19.32 9.83
C ARG A 235 15.27 -18.42 9.62
N PHE A 236 15.56 -17.14 9.50
CA PHE A 236 14.64 -16.08 9.09
C PHE A 236 15.15 -15.46 7.79
N ASP A 237 14.32 -14.72 7.09
CA ASP A 237 14.74 -13.85 5.99
C ASP A 237 14.11 -12.48 6.17
N THR A 238 14.93 -11.49 6.53
CA THR A 238 14.52 -10.09 6.67
C THR A 238 13.32 -9.95 7.63
N PRO A 239 13.41 -10.41 8.90
CA PRO A 239 12.33 -10.23 9.86
C PRO A 239 12.15 -8.73 10.16
N THR A 240 10.96 -8.18 9.98
CA THR A 240 10.75 -6.71 10.03
C THR A 240 10.02 -6.23 11.27
N ASP A 241 9.20 -7.08 11.89
CA ASP A 241 8.45 -6.73 13.10
C ASP A 241 8.17 -7.94 13.98
N LEU A 242 7.86 -7.67 15.24
CA LEU A 242 7.58 -8.70 16.24
C LEU A 242 6.57 -8.24 17.29
N ALA A 243 5.79 -9.18 17.80
CA ALA A 243 4.97 -8.98 18.99
C ALA A 243 5.33 -10.02 20.04
N VAL A 244 5.15 -9.68 21.32
CA VAL A 244 5.53 -10.53 22.44
C VAL A 244 4.37 -10.73 23.41
N SER A 245 4.25 -11.93 23.98
CA SER A 245 3.29 -12.18 25.07
C SER A 245 3.89 -11.84 26.43
N ALA A 246 3.04 -11.74 27.45
CA ALA A 246 3.46 -11.60 28.84
C ALA A 246 4.42 -12.71 29.32
N LEU A 247 4.41 -13.89 28.68
CA LEU A 247 5.29 -15.02 29.01
C LEU A 247 6.58 -15.05 28.16
N GLY A 248 6.87 -14.00 27.38
CA GLY A 248 8.08 -13.90 26.56
C GLY A 248 8.05 -14.74 25.28
N ARG A 249 6.86 -15.13 24.83
CA ARG A 249 6.66 -15.79 23.54
C ARG A 249 6.65 -14.73 22.43
N VAL A 250 7.39 -14.92 21.35
CA VAL A 250 7.52 -13.94 20.27
C VAL A 250 6.83 -14.42 19.00
N TRP A 251 6.13 -13.53 18.32
CA TRP A 251 5.65 -13.71 16.95
C TRP A 251 6.45 -12.79 16.04
N VAL A 252 6.82 -13.26 14.86
CA VAL A 252 7.72 -12.56 13.95
C VAL A 252 7.07 -12.46 12.58
N ALA A 253 7.02 -11.24 12.03
CA ALA A 253 6.78 -11.01 10.61
C ALA A 253 8.08 -11.32 9.85
N ASP A 254 8.18 -12.55 9.35
CA ASP A 254 9.32 -13.05 8.60
C ASP A 254 9.15 -12.72 7.11
N THR A 255 9.30 -11.43 6.81
CA THR A 255 8.85 -10.77 5.59
C THR A 255 9.39 -11.42 4.33
N GLY A 256 10.68 -11.75 4.30
CA GLY A 256 11.32 -12.35 3.13
C GLY A 256 10.89 -13.78 2.84
N ASN A 257 10.44 -14.50 3.86
CA ASN A 257 9.84 -15.83 3.74
C ASN A 257 8.32 -15.78 3.53
N ARG A 258 7.72 -14.58 3.54
CA ARG A 258 6.26 -14.39 3.53
C ARG A 258 5.57 -15.24 4.60
N ALA A 259 6.12 -15.26 5.81
CA ALA A 259 5.67 -16.15 6.87
C ALA A 259 5.42 -15.41 8.18
N ILE A 260 4.56 -15.98 9.02
CA ILE A 260 4.46 -15.62 10.43
C ILE A 260 5.10 -16.76 11.24
N ARG A 261 6.15 -16.43 11.99
CA ARG A 261 6.91 -17.38 12.80
C ARG A 261 6.62 -17.16 14.27
N HIS A 262 6.76 -18.22 15.06
CA HIS A 262 6.66 -18.19 16.50
C HIS A 262 8.01 -18.59 17.09
N VAL A 263 8.45 -17.87 18.13
CA VAL A 263 9.65 -18.17 18.90
C VAL A 263 9.26 -18.37 20.36
N ALA A 264 9.46 -19.58 20.85
CA ALA A 264 9.27 -19.89 22.26
C ALA A 264 10.27 -19.10 23.13
N PRO A 265 9.99 -18.89 24.43
CA PRO A 265 10.92 -18.18 25.33
C PRO A 265 12.33 -18.79 25.40
N GLY A 266 12.46 -20.08 25.11
CA GLY A 266 13.74 -20.80 25.01
C GLY A 266 14.41 -20.77 23.62
N GLY A 267 13.86 -20.01 22.68
CA GLY A 267 14.41 -19.82 21.33
C GLY A 267 13.93 -20.79 20.26
N ALA A 268 13.20 -21.86 20.61
CA ALA A 268 12.65 -22.78 19.59
C ALA A 268 11.70 -22.05 18.64
N VAL A 269 11.89 -22.26 17.34
CA VAL A 269 11.13 -21.61 16.26
C VAL A 269 10.24 -22.62 15.54
N ASP A 270 8.98 -22.25 15.35
CA ASP A 270 8.01 -22.93 14.50
C ASP A 270 7.24 -21.93 13.62
N THR A 271 6.68 -22.43 12.51
CA THR A 271 5.90 -21.59 11.59
C THR A 271 4.40 -21.67 11.87
N LEU A 272 3.77 -20.51 12.10
CA LEU A 272 2.31 -20.37 12.27
C LEU A 272 1.58 -20.27 10.93
N LEU A 273 2.14 -19.51 10.00
CA LEU A 273 1.62 -19.33 8.65
C LEU A 273 2.77 -19.33 7.66
N GLU A 274 2.75 -20.30 6.75
CA GLU A 274 3.62 -20.37 5.58
C GLU A 274 2.91 -19.77 4.37
N ASP A 275 3.70 -19.28 3.40
CA ASP A 275 3.18 -18.77 2.13
C ASP A 275 2.01 -17.80 2.28
N ALA A 276 2.14 -16.87 3.22
CA ALA A 276 1.11 -15.89 3.51
C ALA A 276 0.61 -15.25 2.21
N PRO A 277 -0.70 -15.02 2.07
CA PRO A 277 -1.30 -14.49 0.84
C PRO A 277 -0.71 -13.12 0.43
N ALA A 278 -0.18 -12.40 1.42
CA ALA A 278 0.44 -11.11 1.28
C ALA A 278 1.70 -11.05 2.15
N THR A 279 2.64 -10.19 1.77
CA THR A 279 3.97 -10.09 2.41
C THR A 279 3.87 -9.35 3.76
N PRO A 280 4.02 -10.02 4.92
CA PRO A 280 3.79 -9.42 6.24
C PRO A 280 4.93 -8.45 6.61
N VAL A 281 4.58 -7.29 7.19
CA VAL A 281 5.59 -6.28 7.61
C VAL A 281 5.38 -5.74 9.02
N GLY A 282 4.16 -5.36 9.40
CA GLY A 282 3.84 -4.96 10.78
C GLY A 282 3.01 -6.03 11.46
N LEU A 283 3.15 -6.16 12.78
CA LEU A 283 2.49 -7.22 13.54
C LEU A 283 2.06 -6.72 14.92
N ALA A 284 0.75 -6.74 15.17
CA ALA A 284 0.16 -6.48 16.47
C ALA A 284 -0.59 -7.71 16.98
N ARG A 285 -0.54 -7.96 18.28
CA ARG A 285 -1.20 -9.11 18.91
C ARG A 285 -2.30 -8.63 19.85
N ALA A 286 -3.54 -9.04 19.58
CA ALA A 286 -4.66 -8.82 20.49
C ALA A 286 -4.50 -9.62 21.79
N HIS A 287 -5.21 -9.23 22.85
CA HIS A 287 -5.17 -9.88 24.16
C HIS A 287 -5.37 -11.40 24.10
N ASP A 288 -6.31 -11.85 23.27
CA ASP A 288 -6.68 -13.25 23.07
C ASP A 288 -5.80 -14.02 22.06
N GLY A 289 -4.81 -13.35 21.47
CA GLY A 289 -3.80 -13.96 20.61
C GLY A 289 -4.11 -13.95 19.12
N VAL A 290 -5.21 -13.34 18.67
CA VAL A 290 -5.38 -13.00 17.25
C VAL A 290 -4.32 -11.98 16.85
N LEU A 291 -3.68 -12.21 15.71
CA LEU A 291 -2.71 -11.28 15.14
C LEU A 291 -3.38 -10.37 14.12
N HIS A 292 -2.97 -9.11 14.11
CA HIS A 292 -3.27 -8.15 13.06
C HIS A 292 -1.97 -7.80 12.36
N VAL A 293 -1.97 -7.94 11.04
CA VAL A 293 -0.75 -7.88 10.23
C VAL A 293 -0.97 -6.93 9.07
N THR A 294 -0.10 -5.94 8.91
CA THR A 294 -0.02 -5.12 7.71
C THR A 294 0.83 -5.82 6.66
N THR A 295 0.51 -5.61 5.38
CA THR A 295 1.16 -6.32 4.29
C THR A 295 1.59 -5.39 3.16
N LEU A 296 2.69 -5.68 2.47
CA LEU A 296 3.18 -4.84 1.34
C LEU A 296 2.48 -5.16 0.02
N TRP A 297 2.44 -6.44 -0.35
CA TRP A 297 1.90 -6.89 -1.63
C TRP A 297 1.05 -8.15 -1.46
N PRO A 298 -0.28 -8.07 -1.71
CA PRO A 298 -1.06 -6.82 -1.80
C PRO A 298 -0.96 -5.96 -0.51
N SER A 299 -1.20 -4.66 -0.64
CA SER A 299 -1.20 -3.71 0.48
C SER A 299 -2.52 -3.78 1.25
N ALA A 300 -2.48 -4.28 2.48
CA ALA A 300 -3.69 -4.55 3.26
C ALA A 300 -3.41 -4.63 4.78
N VAL A 301 -4.48 -4.78 5.57
CA VAL A 301 -4.43 -5.30 6.94
C VAL A 301 -5.20 -6.61 7.00
N VAL A 302 -4.58 -7.65 7.56
CA VAL A 302 -5.17 -8.99 7.71
C VAL A 302 -5.21 -9.42 9.17
N GLN A 303 -6.24 -10.16 9.55
CA GLN A 303 -6.29 -10.93 10.79
C GLN A 303 -5.69 -12.32 10.56
N ILE A 304 -4.99 -12.86 11.55
CA ILE A 304 -4.49 -14.24 11.56
C ILE A 304 -4.81 -14.88 12.92
N ASP A 305 -5.48 -16.03 12.91
CA ASP A 305 -5.79 -16.77 14.15
C ASP A 305 -4.65 -17.70 14.58
N GLY A 306 -4.78 -18.29 15.78
CA GLY A 306 -3.78 -19.22 16.32
C GLY A 306 -3.61 -20.54 15.55
N ARG A 307 -4.33 -20.75 14.44
CA ARG A 307 -4.18 -21.88 13.51
C ARG A 307 -3.64 -21.46 12.14
N GLY A 308 -3.25 -20.19 11.98
CA GLY A 308 -2.77 -19.65 10.72
C GLY A 308 -3.87 -19.38 9.69
N ARG A 309 -5.16 -19.47 10.06
CA ARG A 309 -6.21 -18.98 9.15
C ARG A 309 -6.12 -17.47 9.10
N TRP A 310 -6.39 -16.88 7.94
CA TRP A 310 -6.27 -15.45 7.74
C TRP A 310 -7.52 -14.86 7.08
N HIS A 311 -7.75 -13.56 7.28
CA HIS A 311 -8.81 -12.79 6.62
C HIS A 311 -8.37 -11.34 6.42
N GLU A 312 -8.60 -10.77 5.24
CA GLU A 312 -8.34 -9.33 5.02
C GLU A 312 -9.49 -8.48 5.57
N ILE A 313 -9.17 -7.49 6.40
CA ILE A 313 -10.16 -6.65 7.10
C ILE A 313 -10.28 -5.23 6.51
N THR A 314 -9.48 -4.91 5.49
CA THR A 314 -9.46 -3.61 4.80
C THR A 314 -10.21 -3.61 3.45
N GLN A 315 -10.69 -4.76 2.96
CA GLN A 315 -11.43 -4.83 1.69
C GLN A 315 -12.88 -4.34 1.84
N ARG A 316 -13.10 -3.03 1.96
CA ARG A 316 -14.44 -2.44 1.86
C ARG A 316 -14.47 -1.24 0.90
N GLY A 317 -15.18 -1.40 -0.22
CA GLY A 317 -15.35 -0.36 -1.23
C GLY A 317 -14.07 -0.11 -2.04
N GLU A 318 -13.89 1.11 -2.56
CA GLU A 318 -12.74 1.52 -3.38
C GLU A 318 -11.53 2.00 -2.54
N GLN A 319 -11.40 1.57 -1.28
CA GLN A 319 -10.29 1.98 -0.41
C GLN A 319 -9.02 1.18 -0.73
N ARG A 320 -7.95 1.88 -1.11
CA ARG A 320 -6.66 1.25 -1.44
C ARG A 320 -5.55 1.82 -0.56
N LEU A 321 -4.94 0.96 0.24
CA LEU A 321 -3.72 1.33 0.97
C LEU A 321 -2.53 1.35 0.00
N SER A 322 -1.51 2.16 0.31
CA SER A 322 -0.34 2.31 -0.54
C SER A 322 0.85 1.46 -0.07
N ARG A 323 1.23 1.58 1.20
CA ARG A 323 2.29 0.80 1.83
C ARG A 323 2.08 0.80 3.35
N PRO A 324 1.13 0.02 3.88
CA PRO A 324 0.93 -0.07 5.31
C PRO A 324 2.16 -0.68 5.98
N ALA A 325 2.55 -0.13 7.14
CA ALA A 325 3.78 -0.48 7.84
C ALA A 325 3.49 -0.87 9.30
N GLY A 326 3.78 -0.03 10.29
CA GLY A 326 3.51 -0.35 11.69
C GLY A 326 2.03 -0.45 12.01
N ILE A 327 1.69 -1.31 12.97
CA ILE A 327 0.32 -1.50 13.47
C ILE A 327 0.34 -1.73 14.97
N ASP A 328 -0.69 -1.24 15.64
CA ASP A 328 -0.95 -1.43 17.06
C ASP A 328 -2.44 -1.77 17.26
N VAL A 329 -2.75 -2.48 18.34
CA VAL A 329 -4.11 -2.89 18.70
C VAL A 329 -4.43 -2.47 20.14
N ASP A 330 -5.55 -1.76 20.31
CA ASP A 330 -6.03 -1.38 21.63
C ASP A 330 -6.78 -2.50 22.35
N LEU A 331 -7.10 -2.29 23.63
CA LEU A 331 -7.79 -3.27 24.47
C LEU A 331 -9.23 -3.58 24.00
N GLU A 332 -9.83 -2.72 23.19
CA GLU A 332 -11.18 -2.93 22.62
C GLU A 332 -11.11 -3.61 21.25
N GLY A 333 -9.91 -3.85 20.72
CA GLY A 333 -9.67 -4.44 19.40
C GLY A 333 -9.65 -3.42 18.25
N GLY A 334 -9.64 -2.12 18.55
CA GLY A 334 -9.40 -1.05 17.58
C GLY A 334 -7.94 -1.05 17.12
N LEU A 335 -7.73 -0.77 15.83
CA LEU A 335 -6.42 -0.81 15.21
C LEU A 335 -5.94 0.59 14.85
N HIS A 336 -4.66 0.84 15.10
CA HIS A 336 -3.96 2.04 14.65
C HIS A 336 -2.79 1.59 13.77
N PHE A 337 -2.70 2.08 12.55
CA PHE A 337 -1.64 1.66 11.64
C PHE A 337 -1.19 2.80 10.75
N SER A 338 0.07 2.79 10.36
CA SER A 338 0.62 3.74 9.39
C SER A 338 0.44 3.21 7.97
N ASP A 339 0.11 4.11 7.05
CA ASP A 339 0.28 3.91 5.60
C ASP A 339 1.43 4.80 5.13
N ALA A 340 2.61 4.21 5.14
CA ALA A 340 3.87 4.88 4.89
C ALA A 340 3.96 5.46 3.48
N GLY A 341 3.33 4.82 2.49
CA GLY A 341 3.25 5.28 1.11
C GLY A 341 2.17 6.34 0.89
N ALA A 342 1.18 6.42 1.78
CA ALA A 342 0.16 7.45 1.75
C ALA A 342 0.53 8.69 2.57
N TYR A 343 1.61 8.65 3.36
CA TYR A 343 1.98 9.70 4.33
C TYR A 343 0.88 9.93 5.38
N ARG A 344 0.23 8.84 5.82
CA ARG A 344 -0.93 8.88 6.72
C ARG A 344 -0.82 7.87 7.84
N VAL A 345 -1.56 8.13 8.91
CA VAL A 345 -1.86 7.19 9.98
C VAL A 345 -3.37 7.03 10.05
N HIS A 346 -3.81 5.79 10.25
CA HIS A 346 -5.19 5.39 10.18
C HIS A 346 -5.67 4.75 11.47
N ARG A 347 -6.98 4.81 11.68
CA ARG A 347 -7.71 4.05 12.70
C ARG A 347 -8.76 3.17 12.03
N LEU A 348 -8.92 1.97 12.55
CA LEU A 348 -9.94 1.01 12.12
C LEU A 348 -10.59 0.39 13.37
N ALA A 349 -11.88 0.68 13.60
CA ALA A 349 -12.64 0.21 14.76
C ALA A 349 -14.07 -0.15 14.34
N ARG A 350 -14.71 -1.08 15.07
CA ARG A 350 -16.06 -1.60 14.77
C ARG A 350 -17.18 -0.69 15.28
N GLY A 351 -18.28 -0.64 14.52
CA GLY A 351 -19.64 -0.26 14.98
C GLY A 351 -19.79 1.11 15.63
N GLY A 352 -20.17 2.15 14.86
CA GLY A 352 -20.78 3.41 15.36
C GLY A 352 -19.93 4.33 16.25
N ASN A 353 -18.93 3.79 16.96
CA ASN A 353 -17.95 4.51 17.77
C ASN A 353 -16.80 5.09 16.92
N ALA A 354 -16.98 5.12 15.59
CA ALA A 354 -16.35 6.16 14.78
C ALA A 354 -16.78 7.56 15.25
N ALA A 355 -17.91 7.70 15.96
CA ALA A 355 -18.39 8.98 16.49
C ALA A 355 -18.11 9.22 18.00
N ILE A 356 -17.67 8.23 18.78
CA ILE A 356 -17.46 8.40 20.24
C ILE A 356 -15.99 8.64 20.62
N GLU A 357 -15.03 8.35 19.74
CA GLU A 357 -13.64 8.81 19.87
C GLU A 357 -13.03 9.23 18.52
N ALA A 358 -13.84 9.71 17.57
CA ALA A 358 -13.26 10.66 16.62
C ALA A 358 -12.84 11.86 17.46
N LEU A 359 -11.53 12.07 17.59
CA LEU A 359 -10.96 13.36 17.94
C LEU A 359 -11.84 14.42 17.26
N PRO A 360 -12.33 15.45 17.95
CA PRO A 360 -13.09 16.51 17.30
C PRO A 360 -12.14 17.19 16.31
N LEU A 361 -12.03 16.61 15.12
CA LEU A 361 -11.37 17.21 13.99
C LEU A 361 -12.19 18.47 13.74
N PRO A 362 -11.59 19.68 13.85
CA PRO A 362 -12.32 20.87 13.48
C PRO A 362 -12.76 20.65 12.05
N VAL A 363 -14.08 20.62 11.85
CA VAL A 363 -14.71 20.55 10.54
C VAL A 363 -14.11 21.72 9.78
N ALA A 364 -13.20 21.42 8.85
CA ALA A 364 -12.71 22.42 7.92
C ALA A 364 -13.96 22.94 7.23
N THR A 365 -14.30 24.20 7.50
CA THR A 365 -15.36 24.91 6.79
C THR A 365 -14.99 24.82 5.31
N ALA A 366 -15.66 23.91 4.60
CA ALA A 366 -15.54 23.76 3.17
C ALA A 366 -15.88 25.10 2.54
N VAL A 367 -14.86 25.80 2.04
CA VAL A 367 -15.07 26.85 1.06
C VAL A 367 -15.45 26.11 -0.23
N ALA A 368 -16.64 26.43 -0.72
CA ALA A 368 -17.36 25.69 -1.73
C ALA A 368 -16.62 25.57 -3.08
N GLY A 369 -16.69 24.37 -3.65
CA GLY A 369 -16.28 24.01 -5.00
C GLY A 369 -16.43 22.50 -5.19
N GLU A 370 -17.64 22.06 -5.54
CA GLU A 370 -18.02 20.71 -6.02
C GLU A 370 -17.40 19.47 -5.32
N GLY A 371 -18.09 19.01 -4.26
CA GLY A 371 -18.59 17.63 -4.23
C GLY A 371 -17.60 16.45 -4.24
N SER A 372 -16.51 16.47 -3.47
CA SER A 372 -15.88 15.23 -2.97
C SER A 372 -15.08 15.52 -1.71
N ALA A 373 -15.38 14.82 -0.61
CA ALA A 373 -14.52 14.88 0.58
C ALA A 373 -13.13 14.34 0.19
N ALA A 374 -12.06 15.02 0.60
CA ALA A 374 -10.69 14.59 0.31
C ALA A 374 -10.51 13.10 0.67
N PRO A 375 -9.82 12.30 -0.18
CA PRO A 375 -9.68 10.88 0.05
C PRO A 375 -9.01 10.64 1.40
N THR A 376 -9.58 9.73 2.19
CA THR A 376 -9.11 9.40 3.55
C THR A 376 -8.04 8.30 3.55
N VAL A 377 -7.73 7.73 2.38
CA VAL A 377 -6.75 6.66 2.15
C VAL A 377 -5.94 6.97 0.88
N GLY A 378 -4.74 6.41 0.77
CA GLY A 378 -3.82 6.69 -0.32
C GLY A 378 -3.17 8.09 -0.24
N PRO A 379 -2.08 8.33 -1.00
CA PRO A 379 -1.42 9.62 -1.01
C PRO A 379 -2.32 10.69 -1.63
N SER A 380 -2.07 11.94 -1.27
CA SER A 380 -2.71 13.09 -1.90
C SER A 380 -2.35 13.13 -3.40
N PRO A 381 -3.30 13.40 -4.31
CA PRO A 381 -2.97 13.66 -5.71
C PRO A 381 -2.10 14.92 -5.89
N PHE A 382 -2.04 15.79 -4.88
CA PHE A 382 -1.23 17.00 -4.86
C PHE A 382 0.13 16.82 -4.18
N ASN A 383 0.52 15.57 -3.87
CA ASN A 383 1.85 15.32 -3.34
C ASN A 383 2.92 15.80 -4.34
N PRO A 384 3.88 16.66 -3.94
CA PRO A 384 4.91 17.14 -4.84
C PRO A 384 5.71 15.98 -5.45
N LEU A 385 6.08 16.15 -6.71
CA LEU A 385 7.00 15.24 -7.38
C LEU A 385 8.42 15.42 -6.83
N PRO A 386 9.27 14.39 -6.91
CA PRO A 386 10.68 14.53 -6.56
C PRO A 386 11.35 15.57 -7.46
N ASP A 387 12.27 16.37 -6.90
CA ASP A 387 13.08 17.30 -7.70
C ASP A 387 14.11 16.52 -8.52
N THR A 388 13.80 16.35 -9.80
CA THR A 388 14.71 15.69 -10.76
C THR A 388 15.54 16.68 -11.55
N GLY A 389 15.23 17.98 -11.45
CA GLY A 389 15.61 19.01 -12.40
C GLY A 389 15.51 18.58 -13.88
N GLY A 390 14.51 17.76 -14.23
CA GLY A 390 14.25 17.25 -15.57
C GLY A 390 15.25 16.19 -16.08
N ARG A 391 15.92 15.46 -15.18
CA ARG A 391 16.92 14.44 -15.57
C ARG A 391 16.29 13.14 -16.04
N TRP A 392 16.89 12.57 -17.07
CA TRP A 392 16.63 11.21 -17.54
C TRP A 392 17.38 10.17 -16.68
N PRO A 393 16.86 8.94 -16.56
CA PRO A 393 17.52 7.87 -15.79
C PRO A 393 18.70 7.23 -16.53
N LEU A 394 19.10 7.78 -17.67
CA LEU A 394 20.18 7.30 -18.53
C LEU A 394 21.11 8.46 -18.89
N ARG A 395 22.41 8.18 -19.04
CA ARG A 395 23.39 9.17 -19.48
C ARG A 395 23.34 9.38 -21.01
N PRO A 396 23.50 10.62 -21.50
CA PRO A 396 23.53 11.87 -20.74
C PRO A 396 22.16 12.20 -20.13
N GLN A 397 22.11 12.57 -18.85
CA GLN A 397 20.84 12.79 -18.12
C GLN A 397 20.07 14.03 -18.57
N THR A 398 20.66 14.88 -19.40
CA THR A 398 20.03 16.07 -19.98
C THR A 398 19.92 16.01 -21.49
N GLY A 399 20.28 14.88 -22.11
CA GLY A 399 20.08 14.64 -23.54
C GLY A 399 18.68 14.12 -23.83
N TRP A 400 18.26 14.18 -25.09
CA TRP A 400 17.03 13.51 -25.53
C TRP A 400 17.17 11.98 -25.48
N HIS A 401 16.11 11.28 -25.07
CA HIS A 401 16.00 9.82 -25.13
C HIS A 401 14.66 9.41 -25.78
N GLU A 402 14.64 8.29 -26.50
CA GLU A 402 13.41 7.78 -27.14
C GLU A 402 12.46 7.24 -26.07
N VAL A 403 11.22 7.72 -26.09
CA VAL A 403 10.12 7.19 -25.28
C VAL A 403 9.42 6.07 -26.04
N VAL A 404 9.22 4.94 -25.38
CA VAL A 404 8.67 3.71 -25.99
C VAL A 404 7.44 3.15 -25.29
N GLY A 405 6.96 3.84 -24.25
CA GLY A 405 5.78 3.49 -23.47
C GLY A 405 5.43 4.60 -22.49
N THR A 406 4.13 4.79 -22.27
CA THR A 406 3.55 5.86 -21.43
C THR A 406 2.54 5.30 -20.44
N LEU A 407 2.18 6.10 -19.42
CA LEU A 407 1.23 5.68 -18.39
C LEU A 407 -0.13 5.33 -19.02
N GLY A 408 -0.74 4.24 -18.56
CA GLY A 408 -2.08 3.85 -18.98
C GLY A 408 -2.11 2.98 -20.23
N GLU A 409 -0.98 2.71 -20.90
CA GLU A 409 -0.96 1.79 -22.03
C GLU A 409 -1.41 0.39 -21.63
N VAL A 410 -2.32 -0.20 -22.38
CA VAL A 410 -2.70 -1.61 -22.17
C VAL A 410 -1.54 -2.56 -22.49
N ARG A 411 -1.25 -3.45 -21.55
CA ARG A 411 -0.22 -4.49 -21.69
C ARG A 411 -0.84 -5.87 -21.49
N GLY A 412 -0.38 -6.82 -22.32
CA GLY A 412 -0.75 -8.23 -22.20
C GLY A 412 0.16 -8.99 -21.24
N ASN A 413 -0.11 -10.28 -21.09
CA ASN A 413 0.75 -11.20 -20.37
C ASN A 413 1.23 -12.35 -21.27
N TYR A 414 2.12 -13.17 -20.74
CA TYR A 414 2.66 -14.34 -21.45
C TYR A 414 1.69 -15.54 -21.51
N SER A 415 0.52 -15.45 -20.87
CA SER A 415 -0.48 -16.51 -20.83
C SER A 415 -1.63 -16.28 -21.82
N GLY A 416 -1.50 -15.31 -22.72
CA GLY A 416 -2.47 -15.08 -23.80
C GLY A 416 -3.53 -14.01 -23.53
N GLU A 417 -3.53 -13.37 -22.34
CA GLU A 417 -4.42 -12.22 -22.08
C GLU A 417 -3.78 -10.95 -22.63
N SER A 418 -4.40 -10.32 -23.63
CA SER A 418 -3.87 -9.11 -24.26
C SER A 418 -4.15 -7.84 -23.46
N ARG A 419 -5.11 -7.86 -22.52
CA ARG A 419 -5.49 -6.76 -21.63
C ARG A 419 -5.34 -7.17 -20.17
N ASN A 420 -4.11 -7.40 -19.77
CA ASN A 420 -3.80 -7.92 -18.44
C ASN A 420 -3.66 -6.81 -17.39
N HIS A 421 -3.00 -5.71 -17.73
CA HIS A 421 -2.78 -4.57 -16.84
C HIS A 421 -2.58 -3.27 -17.64
N LEU A 422 -2.69 -2.14 -16.95
CA LEU A 422 -2.26 -0.83 -17.45
C LEU A 422 -0.78 -0.62 -17.14
N HIS A 423 -0.07 -0.04 -18.08
CA HIS A 423 1.34 0.30 -17.96
C HIS A 423 1.55 1.40 -16.90
N GLY A 424 2.33 1.08 -15.87
CA GLY A 424 2.55 1.90 -14.66
C GLY A 424 3.49 3.08 -14.77
N GLY A 425 4.10 3.32 -15.93
CA GLY A 425 5.26 4.20 -15.99
C GLY A 425 5.61 4.68 -17.40
N PHE A 426 6.86 5.12 -17.51
CA PHE A 426 7.42 5.75 -18.70
C PHE A 426 8.62 4.93 -19.15
N ASP A 427 8.53 4.34 -20.34
CA ASP A 427 9.59 3.48 -20.86
C ASP A 427 10.56 4.32 -21.67
N ILE A 428 11.80 4.41 -21.21
CA ILE A 428 12.89 5.16 -21.85
C ILE A 428 13.85 4.16 -22.49
N ARG A 429 13.94 4.17 -23.82
CA ARG A 429 14.82 3.27 -24.58
C ARG A 429 16.27 3.44 -24.15
N GLY A 430 16.97 2.33 -23.98
CA GLY A 430 18.41 2.31 -23.73
C GLY A 430 19.04 0.99 -24.14
N ASP A 431 20.36 0.97 -24.26
CA ASP A 431 21.07 -0.24 -24.67
C ASP A 431 21.20 -1.23 -23.53
N VAL A 432 21.10 -2.53 -23.84
CA VAL A 432 21.33 -3.58 -22.84
C VAL A 432 22.72 -3.41 -22.22
N GLY A 433 22.78 -3.35 -20.89
CA GLY A 433 24.00 -3.12 -20.13
C GLY A 433 24.35 -1.65 -19.91
N GLN A 434 23.60 -0.69 -20.46
CA GLN A 434 23.77 0.73 -20.16
C GLN A 434 23.48 1.01 -18.68
N PRO A 435 24.29 1.85 -17.99
CA PRO A 435 24.02 2.24 -16.61
C PRO A 435 22.69 2.98 -16.46
N VAL A 436 21.91 2.56 -15.47
CA VAL A 436 20.73 3.27 -14.97
C VAL A 436 21.16 4.10 -13.77
N VAL A 437 20.77 5.38 -13.75
CA VAL A 437 21.22 6.34 -12.74
C VAL A 437 20.06 7.03 -12.04
N ALA A 438 20.27 7.37 -10.77
CA ALA A 438 19.32 8.15 -9.99
C ALA A 438 19.08 9.53 -10.62
N ILE A 439 17.82 9.97 -10.63
CA ILE A 439 17.41 11.26 -11.22
C ILE A 439 17.11 12.32 -10.17
N ALA A 440 16.91 11.91 -8.92
CA ALA A 440 16.67 12.74 -7.75
C ALA A 440 17.44 12.16 -6.55
N ASP A 441 17.73 13.00 -5.56
CA ASP A 441 18.17 12.52 -4.26
C ASP A 441 17.02 11.75 -3.61
N ALA A 442 17.30 10.54 -3.14
CA ALA A 442 16.26 9.65 -2.63
C ALA A 442 16.80 8.74 -1.52
N LYS A 443 15.89 8.30 -0.66
CA LYS A 443 16.18 7.41 0.46
C LYS A 443 15.34 6.14 0.37
N VAL A 444 15.95 4.99 0.64
CA VAL A 444 15.25 3.70 0.61
C VAL A 444 14.27 3.61 1.78
N GLY A 445 12.99 3.64 1.47
CA GLY A 445 11.88 3.56 2.43
C GLY A 445 11.26 2.18 2.61
N SER A 446 11.78 1.12 1.99
CA SER A 446 11.22 -0.23 2.15
C SER A 446 12.32 -1.22 2.56
N PRO A 447 12.04 -2.20 3.44
CA PRO A 447 12.95 -3.34 3.66
C PRO A 447 13.10 -4.21 2.41
N PHE A 448 12.13 -4.13 1.51
CA PHE A 448 12.10 -4.80 0.21
C PHE A 448 12.08 -3.76 -0.90
N ALA A 449 13.23 -3.12 -1.13
CA ALA A 449 13.36 -2.08 -2.14
C ALA A 449 13.60 -2.65 -3.55
N ALA A 450 14.18 -3.85 -3.66
CA ALA A 450 14.51 -4.47 -4.94
C ALA A 450 13.81 -5.82 -5.11
N TRP A 451 13.50 -6.17 -6.36
CA TRP A 451 12.77 -7.39 -6.70
C TRP A 451 13.23 -7.97 -8.04
N GLY A 452 12.81 -9.21 -8.28
CA GLY A 452 12.85 -9.80 -9.62
C GLY A 452 14.24 -10.11 -10.16
N MET A 453 15.25 -10.37 -9.30
CA MET A 453 16.62 -10.67 -9.73
C MET A 453 16.69 -11.66 -10.91
N GLU A 454 17.46 -11.30 -11.95
CA GLU A 454 17.61 -12.04 -13.23
C GLU A 454 16.33 -12.16 -14.08
N ARG A 455 15.21 -11.58 -13.65
CA ARG A 455 13.97 -11.51 -14.44
C ARG A 455 13.95 -10.23 -15.28
N LEU A 456 13.06 -10.22 -16.28
CA LEU A 456 12.88 -9.03 -17.13
C LEU A 456 12.32 -7.86 -16.33
N ASN A 457 11.46 -8.11 -15.34
CA ASN A 457 10.86 -7.08 -14.48
C ASN A 457 11.73 -6.73 -13.25
N GLU A 458 13.01 -7.08 -13.24
CA GLU A 458 13.92 -6.70 -12.16
C GLU A 458 13.94 -5.18 -11.98
N GLY A 459 13.81 -4.72 -10.73
CA GLY A 459 13.71 -3.28 -10.44
C GLY A 459 14.02 -2.91 -8.99
N LEU A 460 14.15 -1.60 -8.77
CA LEU A 460 14.47 -0.95 -7.50
C LEU A 460 13.53 0.23 -7.28
N ALA A 461 12.93 0.31 -6.10
CA ALA A 461 12.21 1.47 -5.61
C ALA A 461 13.09 2.26 -4.63
N VAL A 462 13.24 3.55 -4.87
CA VAL A 462 13.88 4.49 -3.94
C VAL A 462 12.97 5.71 -3.82
N ASP A 463 12.49 5.98 -2.60
CA ASP A 463 11.44 6.96 -2.32
C ASP A 463 10.22 6.80 -3.25
N THR A 464 9.81 7.85 -3.96
CA THR A 464 8.67 7.83 -4.91
C THR A 464 9.07 7.44 -6.33
N LEU A 465 10.27 6.91 -6.56
CA LEU A 465 10.77 6.55 -7.88
C LEU A 465 11.03 5.05 -7.96
N GLN A 466 10.56 4.43 -9.04
CA GLN A 466 10.82 3.02 -9.33
C GLN A 466 11.53 2.90 -10.68
N TYR A 467 12.65 2.19 -10.68
CA TYR A 467 13.46 1.92 -11.86
C TYR A 467 13.37 0.43 -12.17
N ILE A 468 12.76 0.09 -13.29
CA ILE A 468 12.45 -1.29 -13.66
C ILE A 468 13.12 -1.61 -14.99
N HIS A 469 13.33 -2.91 -15.23
CA HIS A 469 14.03 -3.47 -16.38
C HIS A 469 15.55 -3.30 -16.33
N MET A 470 16.11 -3.45 -15.12
CA MET A 470 17.54 -3.35 -14.87
C MET A 470 18.08 -4.46 -13.96
N ARG A 471 19.36 -4.78 -14.11
CA ARG A 471 20.16 -5.54 -13.14
C ARG A 471 20.49 -4.60 -11.98
N VAL A 472 19.70 -4.65 -10.92
CA VAL A 472 19.82 -3.79 -9.74
C VAL A 472 21.18 -3.99 -9.09
N GLY A 473 21.86 -2.88 -8.80
CA GLY A 473 23.15 -2.83 -8.11
C GLY A 473 24.30 -3.51 -8.85
N ARG A 474 24.12 -3.90 -10.12
CA ARG A 474 25.01 -4.83 -10.80
C ARG A 474 25.38 -4.39 -12.21
N THR A 475 26.64 -4.63 -12.54
CA THR A 475 27.20 -4.49 -13.89
C THR A 475 26.57 -5.52 -14.85
N PRO A 476 26.79 -5.41 -16.18
CA PRO A 476 26.22 -6.36 -17.13
C PRO A 476 26.78 -7.79 -16.95
N ARG A 477 27.94 -7.92 -16.30
CA ARG A 477 28.59 -9.19 -15.95
C ARG A 477 28.16 -9.74 -14.57
N GLY A 478 27.28 -9.04 -13.86
CA GLY A 478 26.73 -9.46 -12.58
C GLY A 478 27.53 -9.03 -11.34
N ALA A 479 28.69 -8.38 -11.50
CA ALA A 479 29.45 -7.84 -10.37
C ALA A 479 28.70 -6.66 -9.72
N LEU A 480 28.73 -6.58 -8.39
CA LEU A 480 28.18 -5.46 -7.62
C LEU A 480 28.88 -4.15 -7.98
N ILE A 481 28.11 -3.09 -8.19
CA ILE A 481 28.61 -1.75 -8.47
C ILE A 481 29.07 -1.07 -7.18
N ASP A 482 28.33 -1.31 -6.08
CA ASP A 482 28.64 -0.76 -4.76
C ASP A 482 28.25 -1.77 -3.66
N PRO A 483 29.21 -2.57 -3.14
CA PRO A 483 28.94 -3.56 -2.09
C PRO A 483 28.49 -2.96 -0.74
N ALA A 484 28.67 -1.66 -0.49
CA ALA A 484 28.19 -1.04 0.73
C ALA A 484 26.68 -0.84 0.72
N ARG A 485 26.11 -0.58 -0.47
CA ARG A 485 24.67 -0.36 -0.68
C ARG A 485 23.92 -1.61 -1.14
N PHE A 486 24.55 -2.42 -1.99
CA PHE A 486 23.94 -3.58 -2.61
C PHE A 486 24.55 -4.86 -2.09
N GLN A 487 23.71 -5.74 -1.55
CA GLN A 487 24.12 -7.04 -1.01
C GLN A 487 23.48 -8.16 -1.82
N LEU A 488 24.28 -9.14 -2.23
CA LEU A 488 23.72 -10.37 -2.78
C LEU A 488 23.23 -11.23 -1.63
N VAL A 489 21.99 -11.69 -1.75
CA VAL A 489 21.42 -12.74 -0.91
C VAL A 489 21.40 -14.00 -1.74
N ASP A 490 22.10 -15.02 -1.28
CA ASP A 490 22.19 -16.32 -1.94
C ASP A 490 21.05 -17.24 -1.49
N ASP A 491 20.78 -18.28 -2.29
CA ASP A 491 20.02 -19.45 -1.88
C ASP A 491 20.89 -20.46 -1.10
N ASP A 492 20.31 -21.58 -0.68
CA ASP A 492 21.00 -22.61 0.08
C ASP A 492 22.13 -23.29 -0.71
N GLU A 493 22.09 -23.21 -2.05
CA GLU A 493 23.13 -23.69 -2.95
C GLU A 493 24.26 -22.65 -3.18
N GLY A 494 24.16 -21.46 -2.58
CA GLY A 494 25.14 -20.38 -2.71
C GLY A 494 25.02 -19.60 -4.02
N LYS A 495 23.88 -19.67 -4.69
CA LYS A 495 23.59 -18.90 -5.90
C LYS A 495 22.82 -17.63 -5.53
N PRO A 496 23.20 -16.47 -6.09
CA PRO A 496 22.49 -15.22 -5.84
C PRO A 496 21.02 -15.29 -6.28
N ARG A 497 20.09 -15.05 -5.34
CA ARG A 497 18.64 -15.08 -5.57
C ARG A 497 17.96 -13.71 -5.46
N ARG A 498 18.55 -12.78 -4.69
CA ARG A 498 18.02 -11.43 -4.50
C ARG A 498 19.14 -10.41 -4.26
N VAL A 499 18.88 -9.16 -4.61
CA VAL A 499 19.68 -8.01 -4.16
C VAL A 499 18.97 -7.36 -2.98
N ARG A 500 19.64 -7.25 -1.84
CA ARG A 500 19.17 -6.58 -0.63
C ARG A 500 19.82 -5.21 -0.53
N ILE A 501 19.02 -4.20 -0.18
CA ILE A 501 19.45 -2.83 0.09
C ILE A 501 18.85 -2.44 1.43
N ARG A 502 19.66 -1.87 2.33
CA ARG A 502 19.19 -1.49 3.66
C ARG A 502 18.21 -0.33 3.60
N ARG A 503 17.13 -0.42 4.37
CA ARG A 503 16.23 0.69 4.64
C ARG A 503 17.04 1.85 5.24
N GLY A 504 16.85 3.03 4.68
CA GLY A 504 17.60 4.24 5.00
C GLY A 504 18.81 4.53 4.11
N THR A 505 19.22 3.61 3.22
CA THR A 505 20.27 3.87 2.22
C THR A 505 19.91 5.07 1.35
N ARG A 506 20.85 6.02 1.17
CA ARG A 506 20.69 7.18 0.31
C ARG A 506 21.30 6.96 -1.08
N PHE A 507 20.66 7.54 -2.07
CA PHE A 507 21.17 7.68 -3.43
C PHE A 507 21.13 9.16 -3.79
N ALA A 508 22.26 9.67 -4.27
CA ALA A 508 22.35 11.01 -4.79
C ALA A 508 22.06 11.01 -6.30
N VAL A 509 21.65 12.16 -6.84
CA VAL A 509 21.53 12.37 -8.29
C VAL A 509 22.78 11.89 -9.02
N GLY A 510 22.61 11.03 -10.02
CA GLY A 510 23.68 10.52 -10.87
C GLY A 510 24.37 9.25 -10.36
N ASP A 511 24.05 8.79 -9.15
CA ASP A 511 24.49 7.48 -8.65
C ASP A 511 24.00 6.35 -9.54
N GLU A 512 24.84 5.33 -9.75
CA GLU A 512 24.46 4.15 -10.52
C GLU A 512 23.59 3.21 -9.67
N LEU A 513 22.44 2.85 -10.23
CA LEU A 513 21.44 1.97 -9.61
C LEU A 513 21.51 0.54 -10.16
N GLY A 514 22.16 0.35 -11.30
CA GLY A 514 22.18 -0.91 -12.02
C GLY A 514 22.46 -0.73 -13.50
N THR A 515 22.19 -1.77 -14.29
CA THR A 515 22.35 -1.73 -15.76
C THR A 515 21.14 -2.30 -16.48
N ILE A 516 20.75 -1.73 -17.62
CA ILE A 516 19.57 -2.16 -18.39
C ILE A 516 19.67 -3.66 -18.73
N ASN A 517 18.57 -4.38 -18.52
CA ASN A 517 18.48 -5.81 -18.83
C ASN A 517 17.98 -6.04 -20.28
N ARG A 518 17.59 -7.26 -20.61
CA ARG A 518 17.22 -7.66 -21.98
C ARG A 518 15.95 -6.98 -22.54
N MET A 519 15.21 -6.20 -21.75
CA MET A 519 14.09 -5.39 -22.25
C MET A 519 14.52 -4.18 -23.08
N ALA A 520 15.81 -3.78 -23.00
CA ALA A 520 16.37 -2.66 -23.77
C ALA A 520 15.66 -1.30 -23.57
N HIS A 521 15.17 -1.08 -22.37
CA HIS A 521 14.68 0.21 -21.87
C HIS A 521 14.71 0.19 -20.33
N VAL A 522 14.63 1.38 -19.73
CA VAL A 522 14.28 1.54 -18.32
C VAL A 522 12.82 1.91 -18.26
N HIS A 523 12.06 1.18 -17.46
CA HIS A 523 10.70 1.59 -17.09
C HIS A 523 10.78 2.41 -15.81
N LEU A 524 10.41 3.68 -15.90
CA LEU A 524 10.40 4.61 -14.77
C LEU A 524 8.97 4.85 -14.32
N ALA A 525 8.65 4.43 -13.09
CA ALA A 525 7.39 4.77 -12.45
C ALA A 525 7.60 5.85 -11.38
N VAL A 526 6.63 6.74 -11.24
CA VAL A 526 6.67 7.89 -10.33
C VAL A 526 5.45 7.86 -9.42
N GLY A 527 5.67 8.08 -8.13
CA GLY A 527 4.64 7.91 -7.12
C GLY A 527 4.69 6.52 -6.47
N THR A 528 3.79 6.29 -5.53
CA THR A 528 3.75 5.03 -4.80
C THR A 528 3.00 3.96 -5.59
N THR A 529 3.32 2.70 -5.32
CA THR A 529 2.74 1.57 -6.05
C THR A 529 1.22 1.60 -6.03
N GLY A 530 0.60 1.44 -7.20
CA GLY A 530 -0.84 1.53 -7.41
C GLY A 530 -1.36 2.96 -7.53
N TYR A 531 -0.58 3.99 -7.21
CA TYR A 531 -0.94 5.40 -7.28
C TYR A 531 -0.01 6.19 -8.20
N GLU A 532 0.63 5.50 -9.14
CA GLU A 532 1.61 6.09 -10.03
C GLU A 532 1.03 7.27 -10.79
N THR A 533 1.81 8.34 -10.94
CA THR A 533 1.44 9.52 -11.71
C THR A 533 2.15 9.50 -13.06
N ASN A 534 1.62 10.26 -14.01
CA ASN A 534 2.20 10.33 -15.35
C ASN A 534 3.60 10.95 -15.29
N ALA A 535 4.65 10.16 -15.53
CA ALA A 535 6.03 10.60 -15.33
C ALA A 535 6.46 11.75 -16.25
N VAL A 536 5.73 12.06 -17.33
CA VAL A 536 6.01 13.23 -18.18
C VAL A 536 5.94 14.53 -17.36
N THR A 537 5.16 14.54 -16.29
CA THR A 537 5.08 15.64 -15.30
C THR A 537 6.42 15.97 -14.63
N LEU A 538 7.41 15.07 -14.65
CA LEU A 538 8.76 15.34 -14.14
C LEU A 538 9.53 16.39 -14.96
N GLY A 539 9.04 16.75 -16.15
CA GLY A 539 9.60 17.84 -16.95
C GLY A 539 10.97 17.53 -17.55
N PHE A 540 11.12 16.37 -18.17
CA PHE A 540 12.39 15.92 -18.75
C PHE A 540 12.98 16.94 -19.72
N VAL A 541 14.25 17.31 -19.51
CA VAL A 541 14.98 18.25 -20.37
C VAL A 541 15.10 17.66 -21.78
N ASN A 542 14.83 18.48 -22.79
CA ASN A 542 14.81 18.09 -24.20
C ASN A 542 13.76 17.02 -24.56
N TYR A 543 12.76 16.77 -23.70
CA TYR A 543 11.54 16.10 -24.14
C TYR A 543 10.70 17.07 -24.97
N ALA A 544 10.26 16.62 -26.13
CA ALA A 544 9.44 17.39 -27.05
C ALA A 544 8.46 16.44 -27.74
N ASP A 545 7.26 16.95 -27.98
CA ASP A 545 6.21 16.22 -28.67
C ASP A 545 5.36 17.20 -29.47
N THR A 546 5.51 17.13 -30.79
CA THR A 546 4.83 18.00 -31.77
C THR A 546 3.86 17.23 -32.65
N TYR A 547 3.71 15.92 -32.43
CA TYR A 547 2.89 15.07 -33.28
C TYR A 547 1.48 14.97 -32.69
N PRO A 548 0.44 15.42 -33.41
CA PRO A 548 -0.92 15.23 -32.93
C PRO A 548 -1.28 13.73 -32.90
N PRO A 549 -2.03 13.29 -31.88
CA PRO A 549 -2.55 11.93 -31.83
C PRO A 549 -3.32 11.55 -33.09
N ARG A 550 -3.32 10.25 -33.40
CA ARG A 550 -4.01 9.68 -34.56
C ARG A 550 -5.19 8.84 -34.14
N ILE A 551 -6.33 9.08 -34.78
CA ILE A 551 -7.53 8.26 -34.65
C ILE A 551 -7.61 7.35 -35.89
N ASP A 552 -7.55 6.05 -35.66
CA ASP A 552 -7.69 5.02 -36.69
C ASP A 552 -9.19 4.71 -36.94
N SER A 553 -10.02 4.68 -35.88
CA SER A 553 -11.47 4.46 -36.01
C SER A 553 -12.30 5.02 -34.84
N VAL A 554 -13.58 5.32 -35.13
CA VAL A 554 -14.63 5.64 -34.16
C VAL A 554 -15.83 4.74 -34.44
N GLU A 555 -16.29 4.01 -33.44
CA GLU A 555 -17.35 3.00 -33.55
C GLU A 555 -18.41 3.18 -32.47
N LEU A 556 -19.68 2.91 -32.83
CA LEU A 556 -20.76 2.67 -31.88
C LEU A 556 -21.07 1.19 -31.87
N LEU A 557 -20.87 0.56 -30.71
CA LEU A 557 -21.10 -0.88 -30.49
C LEU A 557 -22.32 -1.10 -29.59
N ASP A 558 -23.07 -2.16 -29.85
CA ASP A 558 -24.12 -2.64 -28.95
C ASP A 558 -23.54 -3.45 -27.76
N ALA A 559 -24.42 -3.92 -26.87
CA ALA A 559 -24.06 -4.76 -25.73
C ALA A 559 -23.35 -6.08 -26.10
N TYR A 560 -23.37 -6.47 -27.38
CA TYR A 560 -22.79 -7.71 -27.91
C TYR A 560 -21.52 -7.45 -28.74
N ASP A 561 -20.88 -6.28 -28.59
CA ASP A 561 -19.68 -5.86 -29.33
C ASP A 561 -19.90 -5.76 -30.86
N ARG A 562 -21.13 -5.56 -31.33
CA ARG A 562 -21.44 -5.45 -32.77
C ARG A 562 -21.58 -4.00 -33.17
N SER A 563 -20.94 -3.62 -34.27
CA SER A 563 -21.08 -2.28 -34.86
C SER A 563 -22.50 -2.08 -35.38
N LEU A 564 -23.07 -0.90 -35.13
CA LEU A 564 -24.38 -0.53 -35.65
C LEU A 564 -24.36 -0.32 -37.19
N PRO A 565 -25.48 -0.59 -37.89
CA PRO A 565 -25.54 -0.51 -39.35
C PRO A 565 -25.34 0.93 -39.84
N LYS A 566 -24.71 1.05 -41.02
CA LYS A 566 -24.54 2.33 -41.71
C LYS A 566 -25.46 2.41 -42.92
N GLN A 567 -26.16 3.53 -43.07
CA GLN A 567 -26.95 3.86 -44.26
C GLN A 567 -26.55 5.25 -44.75
N ALA A 568 -26.28 5.38 -46.05
CA ALA A 568 -25.81 6.62 -46.68
C ALA A 568 -24.62 7.29 -45.94
N GLY A 569 -23.70 6.50 -45.39
CA GLY A 569 -22.53 6.99 -44.65
C GLY A 569 -22.79 7.44 -43.21
N ARG A 570 -24.02 7.27 -42.69
CA ARG A 570 -24.39 7.57 -41.29
C ARG A 570 -24.71 6.30 -40.52
N VAL A 571 -24.24 6.21 -39.28
CA VAL A 571 -24.62 5.13 -38.35
C VAL A 571 -26.07 5.32 -37.93
N GLN A 572 -26.90 4.30 -38.10
CA GLN A 572 -28.31 4.31 -37.72
C GLN A 572 -28.45 3.82 -36.29
N VAL A 573 -29.05 4.64 -35.43
CA VAL A 573 -29.20 4.36 -33.99
C VAL A 573 -30.67 4.47 -33.61
N PRO A 574 -31.34 3.37 -33.23
CA PRO A 574 -32.68 3.43 -32.67
C PRO A 574 -32.72 4.27 -31.38
N ALA A 575 -33.70 5.16 -31.25
CA ALA A 575 -33.83 6.03 -30.07
C ALA A 575 -34.05 5.25 -28.76
N ASP A 576 -34.54 4.02 -28.84
CA ASP A 576 -34.79 3.10 -27.73
C ASP A 576 -33.64 2.10 -27.49
N ALA A 577 -32.57 2.13 -28.30
CA ALA A 577 -31.40 1.30 -28.08
C ALA A 577 -30.77 1.59 -26.70
N ARG A 578 -30.23 0.55 -26.08
CA ARG A 578 -29.61 0.60 -24.75
C ARG A 578 -28.18 0.09 -24.81
N ASP A 579 -27.43 0.40 -23.77
CA ASP A 579 -26.09 -0.15 -23.51
C ASP A 579 -25.10 0.08 -24.67
N LEU A 580 -25.25 1.21 -25.37
CA LEU A 580 -24.36 1.56 -26.47
C LEU A 580 -23.01 2.04 -25.94
N ARG A 581 -21.95 1.57 -26.59
CA ARG A 581 -20.56 1.89 -26.27
C ARG A 581 -19.93 2.69 -27.40
N ILE A 582 -19.19 3.73 -27.04
CA ILE A 582 -18.35 4.48 -27.96
C ILE A 582 -16.96 3.88 -27.85
N VAL A 583 -16.48 3.25 -28.92
CA VAL A 583 -15.13 2.67 -28.97
C VAL A 583 -14.28 3.46 -29.95
N VAL A 584 -13.10 3.88 -29.51
CA VAL A 584 -12.17 4.67 -30.33
C VAL A 584 -10.85 3.94 -30.41
N GLU A 585 -10.37 3.64 -31.61
CA GLU A 585 -8.98 3.21 -31.81
C GLU A 585 -8.11 4.41 -32.12
N ALA A 586 -7.18 4.71 -31.23
CA ALA A 586 -6.32 5.86 -31.36
C ALA A 586 -4.98 5.66 -30.67
N TRP A 587 -3.95 6.36 -31.12
CA TRP A 587 -2.60 6.20 -30.61
C TRP A 587 -1.79 7.47 -30.84
N ASP A 588 -0.65 7.53 -30.18
CA ASP A 588 0.22 8.71 -30.18
C ASP A 588 1.68 8.38 -30.55
N GLN A 589 2.45 9.42 -30.80
CA GLN A 589 3.90 9.38 -31.08
C GLN A 589 4.54 10.63 -30.52
N VAL A 590 5.75 10.50 -29.96
CA VAL A 590 6.55 11.68 -29.59
C VAL A 590 7.63 11.96 -30.64
N ASP A 591 8.25 13.14 -30.56
CA ASP A 591 9.28 13.55 -31.51
C ASP A 591 10.42 12.53 -31.61
N ARG A 592 10.87 12.27 -32.84
CA ARG A 592 11.98 11.36 -33.19
C ARG A 592 11.74 9.89 -32.80
N ASN A 593 10.51 9.52 -32.45
CA ASN A 593 10.12 8.11 -32.43
C ASN A 593 10.36 7.44 -33.79
N LEU A 594 10.64 6.14 -33.77
CA LEU A 594 10.61 5.34 -35.00
C LEU A 594 9.21 5.40 -35.61
N PRO A 595 9.06 5.47 -36.96
CA PRO A 595 7.74 5.62 -37.60
C PRO A 595 6.71 4.54 -37.24
N ARG A 596 7.18 3.35 -36.81
CA ARG A 596 6.35 2.23 -36.38
C ARG A 596 5.89 2.30 -34.92
N ARG A 597 6.43 3.23 -34.12
CA ARG A 597 6.13 3.35 -32.70
C ARG A 597 4.69 3.81 -32.53
N ARG A 598 3.95 3.18 -31.62
CA ARG A 598 2.62 3.64 -31.20
C ARG A 598 2.63 3.68 -29.68
N LEU A 599 2.30 4.83 -29.13
CA LEU A 599 2.11 5.06 -27.71
C LEU A 599 0.61 5.14 -27.41
N GLY A 600 0.27 4.91 -26.14
CA GLY A 600 -1.08 5.18 -25.65
C GLY A 600 -1.41 6.67 -25.69
N LEU A 601 -2.69 7.00 -25.64
CA LEU A 601 -3.14 8.38 -25.49
C LEU A 601 -3.02 8.82 -24.04
N TYR A 602 -2.80 10.10 -23.83
CA TYR A 602 -2.95 10.72 -22.51
C TYR A 602 -4.43 10.88 -22.13
N ALA A 603 -5.23 11.48 -23.02
CA ALA A 603 -6.63 11.78 -22.72
C ALA A 603 -7.55 11.62 -23.94
N LEU A 604 -8.81 11.25 -23.68
CA LEU A 604 -9.82 11.03 -24.69
C LEU A 604 -11.21 11.47 -24.19
N GLY A 605 -11.93 12.19 -25.04
CA GLY A 605 -13.28 12.71 -24.78
C GLY A 605 -14.13 12.78 -26.03
N TYR A 606 -15.39 13.18 -25.86
CA TYR A 606 -16.32 13.35 -26.98
C TYR A 606 -17.32 14.51 -26.80
N GLN A 607 -17.90 14.96 -27.91
CA GLN A 607 -19.01 15.91 -27.99
C GLN A 607 -20.07 15.42 -28.96
N TRP A 608 -21.33 15.71 -28.66
CA TRP A 608 -22.42 15.63 -29.63
C TRP A 608 -22.66 17.01 -30.25
N LEU A 609 -22.75 17.04 -31.58
CA LEU A 609 -23.06 18.23 -32.37
C LEU A 609 -24.31 18.00 -33.21
N ASP A 610 -25.03 19.08 -33.50
CA ASP A 610 -26.13 19.07 -34.46
C ASP A 610 -25.66 18.80 -35.90
N ALA A 611 -26.60 18.67 -36.82
CA ALA A 611 -26.31 18.46 -38.25
C ALA A 611 -25.49 19.60 -38.89
N GLY A 612 -25.47 20.79 -38.29
CA GLY A 612 -24.67 21.94 -38.70
C GLY A 612 -23.31 22.03 -37.97
N GLU A 613 -22.90 20.97 -37.28
CA GLU A 613 -21.66 20.89 -36.51
C GLU A 613 -21.55 21.92 -35.37
N ARG A 614 -22.68 22.33 -34.80
CA ARG A 614 -22.71 23.15 -33.59
C ARG A 614 -22.87 22.26 -32.36
N PRO A 615 -22.08 22.46 -31.29
CA PRO A 615 -22.23 21.68 -30.06
C PRO A 615 -23.66 21.73 -29.52
N LEU A 616 -24.17 20.59 -29.06
CA LEU A 616 -25.46 20.53 -28.37
C LEU A 616 -25.35 21.11 -26.95
N PRO A 617 -26.47 21.54 -26.33
CA PRO A 617 -26.48 21.94 -24.93
C PRO A 617 -25.92 20.85 -24.01
N GLY A 618 -25.01 21.21 -23.10
CA GLY A 618 -24.28 20.26 -22.24
C GLY A 618 -23.08 19.59 -22.91
N HIS A 619 -22.83 19.87 -24.19
CA HIS A 619 -21.69 19.41 -24.97
C HIS A 619 -20.86 20.56 -25.53
N GLU A 620 -20.96 21.78 -24.99
CA GLU A 620 -20.21 22.96 -25.43
C GLU A 620 -18.70 22.75 -25.32
N THR A 621 -18.27 21.95 -24.34
CA THR A 621 -16.90 21.46 -24.18
C THR A 621 -16.86 19.93 -24.27
N PRO A 622 -15.75 19.33 -24.75
CA PRO A 622 -15.57 17.88 -24.73
C PRO A 622 -15.75 17.30 -23.34
N ARG A 623 -16.58 16.26 -23.26
CA ARG A 623 -16.65 15.41 -22.08
C ARG A 623 -15.43 14.50 -22.09
N MET A 624 -14.38 14.89 -21.35
CA MET A 624 -13.17 14.09 -21.18
C MET A 624 -13.45 12.94 -20.22
N ASN A 625 -13.48 11.73 -20.75
CA ASN A 625 -13.87 10.53 -20.00
C ASN A 625 -12.65 9.70 -19.60
N ILE A 626 -11.61 9.65 -20.42
CA ILE A 626 -10.37 8.95 -20.12
C ILE A 626 -9.26 9.98 -19.99
N GLU A 627 -8.52 9.92 -18.89
CA GLU A 627 -7.39 10.79 -18.59
C GLU A 627 -6.41 10.04 -17.66
N PHE A 628 -5.26 9.64 -18.22
CA PHE A 628 -4.23 8.91 -17.47
C PHE A 628 -3.28 9.87 -16.76
N ASN A 629 -3.80 10.57 -15.74
CA ASN A 629 -3.02 11.38 -14.81
C ASN A 629 -2.44 10.55 -13.67
N ARG A 630 -3.23 9.58 -13.21
CA ARG A 630 -2.96 8.77 -12.04
C ARG A 630 -3.46 7.35 -12.26
N MET A 631 -2.67 6.38 -11.81
CA MET A 631 -2.93 4.97 -12.02
C MET A 631 -4.21 4.53 -11.30
N PRO A 632 -5.24 4.06 -12.05
CA PRO A 632 -6.41 3.42 -11.45
C PRO A 632 -6.08 1.99 -10.97
N PRO A 633 -7.01 1.32 -10.27
CA PRO A 633 -6.87 -0.08 -9.91
C PRO A 633 -6.62 -1.00 -11.13
N ASN A 634 -6.02 -2.18 -10.91
CA ASN A 634 -5.56 -3.04 -12.00
C ASN A 634 -6.71 -3.53 -12.92
N GLU A 635 -7.90 -3.74 -12.36
CA GLU A 635 -9.13 -4.10 -13.08
C GLU A 635 -9.55 -3.03 -14.10
N ALA A 636 -9.10 -1.78 -13.93
CA ALA A 636 -9.41 -0.68 -14.82
C ALA A 636 -8.92 -0.91 -16.25
N VAL A 637 -7.95 -1.79 -16.51
CA VAL A 637 -7.51 -2.10 -17.88
C VAL A 637 -8.67 -2.55 -18.77
N LYS A 638 -9.60 -3.36 -18.24
CA LYS A 638 -10.76 -3.86 -18.98
C LYS A 638 -11.92 -2.86 -19.01
N ILE A 639 -11.87 -1.84 -18.16
CA ILE A 639 -12.78 -0.69 -18.19
C ILE A 639 -12.28 0.34 -19.20
N ALA A 640 -10.99 0.60 -19.28
CA ALA A 640 -10.39 1.59 -20.18
C ALA A 640 -10.37 1.11 -21.64
N TYR A 641 -10.16 -0.19 -21.87
CA TYR A 641 -9.89 -0.73 -23.21
C TYR A 641 -10.86 -1.83 -23.63
N ALA A 642 -11.27 -1.77 -24.89
CA ALA A 642 -12.15 -2.71 -25.58
C ALA A 642 -11.48 -4.04 -25.91
N PRO A 643 -12.24 -5.13 -26.12
CA PRO A 643 -11.71 -6.38 -26.67
C PRO A 643 -10.88 -6.14 -27.95
N GLY A 644 -9.79 -6.89 -28.12
CA GLY A 644 -8.87 -6.70 -29.25
C GLY A 644 -7.84 -5.58 -29.08
N SER A 645 -7.80 -4.92 -27.91
CA SER A 645 -6.68 -4.06 -27.52
C SER A 645 -5.47 -4.85 -27.02
N GLY A 646 -4.30 -4.21 -27.03
CA GLY A 646 -3.02 -4.81 -26.68
C GLY A 646 -2.36 -5.53 -27.85
N ILE A 647 -1.33 -6.33 -27.55
CA ILE A 647 -0.73 -7.24 -28.52
C ILE A 647 -1.63 -8.49 -28.58
N THR A 648 -2.30 -8.72 -29.70
CA THR A 648 -3.09 -9.94 -29.87
C THR A 648 -2.14 -11.11 -30.10
N VAL A 649 -2.29 -12.17 -29.30
CA VAL A 649 -1.38 -13.34 -29.23
C VAL A 649 -1.34 -14.16 -30.53
N HIS A 650 -2.22 -13.81 -31.49
CA HIS A 650 -2.22 -14.33 -32.83
C HIS A 650 -2.14 -13.19 -33.86
N GLY A 651 -0.98 -13.03 -34.49
CA GLY A 651 -0.86 -12.42 -35.82
C GLY A 651 -0.78 -10.90 -35.94
N SER A 652 -0.92 -10.10 -34.86
CA SER A 652 -0.69 -8.64 -34.96
C SER A 652 0.77 -8.30 -34.65
N THR A 653 1.45 -7.65 -35.59
CA THR A 653 2.79 -7.05 -35.39
C THR A 653 2.73 -5.66 -34.74
N VAL A 654 1.52 -5.16 -34.45
CA VAL A 654 1.26 -3.79 -33.98
C VAL A 654 0.35 -3.82 -32.75
N THR A 655 0.70 -3.01 -31.75
CA THR A 655 -0.16 -2.81 -30.56
C THR A 655 -1.36 -1.96 -30.94
N ARG A 656 -2.56 -2.41 -30.60
CA ARG A 656 -3.81 -1.67 -30.81
C ARG A 656 -4.32 -1.09 -29.49
N PHE A 657 -4.75 0.15 -29.53
CA PHE A 657 -5.29 0.88 -28.38
C PHE A 657 -6.73 1.25 -28.68
N ARG A 658 -7.68 0.37 -28.33
CA ARG A 658 -9.12 0.60 -28.52
C ARG A 658 -9.73 0.99 -27.19
N TYR A 659 -10.06 2.27 -27.00
CA TYR A 659 -10.58 2.82 -25.76
C TYR A 659 -12.10 2.66 -25.67
N GLU A 660 -12.61 2.28 -24.50
CA GLU A 660 -14.03 2.31 -24.15
C GLU A 660 -14.41 3.71 -23.67
N LEU A 661 -14.70 4.61 -24.60
CA LEU A 661 -14.86 6.02 -24.30
C LEU A 661 -16.15 6.37 -23.52
N THR A 662 -17.14 5.48 -23.46
CA THR A 662 -18.30 5.67 -22.57
C THR A 662 -17.96 5.44 -21.10
N ASN A 663 -16.90 4.70 -20.82
CA ASN A 663 -16.40 4.51 -19.46
C ASN A 663 -15.58 5.73 -19.01
N THR A 664 -15.48 5.92 -17.70
CA THR A 664 -14.65 6.98 -17.11
C THR A 664 -13.41 6.37 -16.48
N VAL A 665 -12.23 6.90 -16.79
CA VAL A 665 -10.96 6.53 -16.16
C VAL A 665 -10.20 7.83 -15.89
N ARG A 666 -10.28 8.35 -14.67
CA ARG A 666 -9.74 9.67 -14.30
C ARG A 666 -9.32 9.67 -12.85
N ASP A 667 -8.24 10.38 -12.54
CA ASP A 667 -7.77 10.63 -11.17
C ASP A 667 -7.55 9.36 -10.32
N GLY A 668 -7.23 8.24 -10.97
CA GLY A 668 -7.03 6.94 -10.32
C GLY A 668 -8.34 6.19 -10.03
N ILE A 669 -9.46 6.60 -10.61
CA ILE A 669 -10.77 5.94 -10.50
C ILE A 669 -11.19 5.43 -11.88
N ALA A 670 -11.86 4.28 -11.93
CA ALA A 670 -12.39 3.72 -13.16
C ALA A 670 -13.83 3.22 -12.97
N THR A 671 -14.76 3.71 -13.78
CA THR A 671 -16.18 3.34 -13.73
C THR A 671 -16.72 3.01 -15.11
N THR A 672 -17.57 1.99 -15.20
CA THR A 672 -18.26 1.66 -16.44
C THR A 672 -19.40 2.65 -16.72
N GLY A 673 -19.69 2.84 -18.00
CA GLY A 673 -20.74 3.73 -18.48
C GLY A 673 -21.20 3.33 -19.88
N TYR A 674 -22.44 3.70 -20.19
CA TYR A 674 -23.07 3.47 -21.49
C TYR A 674 -23.70 4.77 -21.96
N TRP A 675 -23.71 4.99 -23.27
CA TRP A 675 -24.45 6.10 -23.85
C TRP A 675 -25.93 5.71 -24.03
N GLN A 676 -26.83 6.65 -23.73
CA GLN A 676 -28.27 6.49 -23.87
C GLN A 676 -28.77 7.36 -25.05
N PRO A 677 -29.10 6.76 -26.21
CA PRO A 677 -29.60 7.48 -27.39
C PRO A 677 -30.82 8.35 -27.12
N SER A 678 -31.67 7.96 -26.17
CA SER A 678 -32.86 8.72 -25.77
C SER A 678 -32.57 10.12 -25.21
N GLU A 679 -31.31 10.44 -24.93
CA GLU A 679 -30.86 11.79 -24.60
C GLU A 679 -30.99 12.76 -25.79
N LEU A 680 -31.05 12.23 -27.02
CA LEU A 680 -31.16 13.01 -28.25
C LEU A 680 -32.50 12.74 -28.96
N ALA A 681 -33.13 13.79 -29.49
CA ALA A 681 -34.33 13.63 -30.31
C ALA A 681 -33.99 12.95 -31.65
N PRO A 682 -34.93 12.25 -32.31
CA PRO A 682 -34.72 11.71 -33.66
C PRO A 682 -34.21 12.79 -34.63
N GLY A 683 -33.14 12.49 -35.36
CA GLY A 683 -32.45 13.47 -36.20
C GLY A 683 -31.00 13.11 -36.54
N ASP A 684 -30.35 14.01 -37.28
CA ASP A 684 -28.96 13.86 -37.71
C ASP A 684 -28.00 14.60 -36.77
N TYR A 685 -26.93 13.91 -36.39
CA TYR A 685 -25.90 14.42 -35.47
C TYR A 685 -24.49 14.04 -35.91
N VAL A 686 -23.51 14.67 -35.26
CA VAL A 686 -22.10 14.29 -35.34
C VAL A 686 -21.61 13.97 -33.93
N LEU A 687 -21.02 12.79 -33.75
CA LEU A 687 -20.18 12.47 -32.60
C LEU A 687 -18.75 12.87 -32.94
N ARG A 688 -18.21 13.88 -32.25
CA ARG A 688 -16.83 14.34 -32.42
C ARG A 688 -15.97 13.86 -31.27
N ILE A 689 -14.84 13.25 -31.59
CA ILE A 689 -13.85 12.76 -30.65
C ILE A 689 -12.77 13.82 -30.43
N THR A 690 -12.34 13.95 -29.19
CA THR A 690 -11.20 14.77 -28.76
C THR A 690 -10.15 13.84 -28.19
N ALA A 691 -9.10 13.55 -28.95
CA ALA A 691 -7.94 12.77 -28.50
C ALA A 691 -6.75 13.70 -28.29
N ARG A 692 -6.12 13.66 -27.11
CA ARG A 692 -5.01 14.53 -26.72
C ARG A 692 -3.82 13.76 -26.19
N ASP A 693 -2.64 14.25 -26.52
CA ASP A 693 -1.41 13.89 -25.84
C ASP A 693 -1.19 14.76 -24.59
N TRP A 694 -0.10 14.50 -23.87
CA TRP A 694 0.27 15.30 -22.70
C TRP A 694 0.72 16.72 -23.05
N SER A 695 1.36 16.91 -24.19
CA SER A 695 1.93 18.19 -24.63
C SER A 695 0.88 19.18 -25.16
N GLY A 696 -0.37 18.72 -25.27
CA GLY A 696 -1.52 19.52 -25.66
C GLY A 696 -1.86 19.45 -27.15
N ASN A 697 -1.21 18.58 -27.94
CA ASN A 697 -1.63 18.37 -29.32
C ASN A 697 -2.95 17.58 -29.33
N GLU A 698 -3.79 17.88 -30.32
CA GLU A 698 -5.10 17.25 -30.46
C GLU A 698 -5.23 16.61 -31.85
N ALA A 699 -5.88 15.45 -31.92
CA ALA A 699 -6.17 14.80 -33.19
C ALA A 699 -7.00 15.70 -34.12
N ILE A 700 -6.51 15.90 -35.34
CA ILE A 700 -7.12 16.80 -36.34
C ILE A 700 -7.91 16.06 -37.43
N ALA A 701 -7.80 14.72 -37.51
CA ALA A 701 -8.40 13.91 -38.57
C ALA A 701 -9.11 12.67 -38.00
N ASN A 702 -10.05 12.11 -38.76
CA ASN A 702 -10.83 10.90 -38.43
C ASN A 702 -11.59 10.95 -37.10
N ARG A 703 -11.88 12.16 -36.61
CA ARG A 703 -12.50 12.36 -35.29
C ARG A 703 -14.02 12.42 -35.29
N ASP A 704 -14.66 12.44 -36.46
CA ASP A 704 -16.10 12.62 -36.57
C ASP A 704 -16.80 11.35 -37.05
N LEU A 705 -17.84 10.94 -36.32
CA LEU A 705 -18.76 9.89 -36.72
C LEU A 705 -20.15 10.51 -36.95
N ARG A 706 -20.66 10.39 -38.17
CA ARG A 706 -22.01 10.85 -38.50
C ARG A 706 -23.06 9.83 -38.06
N VAL A 707 -24.07 10.31 -37.33
CA VAL A 707 -25.09 9.47 -36.69
C VAL A 707 -26.49 9.98 -37.08
N THR A 708 -27.44 9.06 -37.25
CA THR A 708 -28.86 9.36 -37.37
C THR A 708 -29.59 8.62 -36.25
N ILE A 709 -30.27 9.36 -35.38
CA ILE A 709 -31.19 8.79 -34.39
C ILE A 709 -32.54 8.55 -35.06
N THR A 710 -32.97 7.29 -35.15
CA THR A 710 -34.25 6.93 -35.75
C THR A 710 -35.34 6.86 -34.69
N ALA A 711 -36.59 7.18 -35.06
CA ALA A 711 -37.73 7.01 -34.16
C ALA A 711 -37.84 5.54 -33.69
N PRO A 712 -38.37 5.27 -32.49
CA PRO A 712 -38.61 3.92 -32.03
C PRO A 712 -39.52 3.19 -33.01
N GLU A 713 -39.25 1.92 -33.30
CA GLU A 713 -40.15 1.10 -34.08
C GLU A 713 -41.44 0.90 -33.25
N LEU A 714 -42.54 1.53 -33.65
CA LEU A 714 -43.84 1.27 -33.04
C LEU A 714 -44.21 -0.17 -33.37
N GLU A 715 -44.33 -1.05 -32.37
CA GLU A 715 -44.92 -2.37 -32.60
C GLU A 715 -46.27 -2.19 -33.30
N PRO A 716 -46.54 -2.93 -34.39
CA PRO A 716 -47.84 -2.86 -35.04
C PRO A 716 -48.91 -3.30 -34.04
N GLY A 717 -49.77 -2.36 -33.62
CA GLY A 717 -50.85 -2.64 -32.68
C GLY A 717 -51.73 -3.80 -33.17
N PRO A 718 -52.33 -4.57 -32.24
CA PRO A 718 -53.10 -5.76 -32.60
C PRO A 718 -54.20 -5.37 -33.60
N ALA A 719 -54.21 -6.06 -34.75
CA ALA A 719 -55.19 -5.85 -35.80
C ALA A 719 -56.60 -5.92 -35.20
N SER A 720 -57.33 -4.81 -35.27
CA SER A 720 -58.74 -4.76 -34.88
C SER A 720 -59.52 -5.69 -35.79
N SER A 721 -59.96 -6.83 -35.28
CA SER A 721 -60.94 -7.69 -35.95
C SER A 721 -62.30 -6.99 -35.94
N THR A 722 -62.59 -6.19 -36.97
CA THR A 722 -63.96 -5.80 -37.29
C THR A 722 -64.60 -6.95 -38.06
N SER A 723 -65.38 -7.77 -37.37
CA SER A 723 -66.34 -8.70 -37.96
C SER A 723 -67.48 -7.91 -38.61
N GLY A 724 -67.64 -8.07 -39.93
CA GLY A 724 -68.86 -7.82 -40.67
C GLY A 724 -69.35 -9.12 -41.29
#